data_AF-A0A495XVW6-F1
#
_entry.id   AF-A0A495XVW6-F1
#
_cell.length_a   1.000
_cell.length_b   1.000
_cell.length_c   1.000
_cell.angle_alpha   90.00
_cell.angle_beta   90.00
_cell.angle_gamma   90.00
#
_symmetry.space_group_name_H-M   'P 1'
#
loop_
_entity.id
_entity.type
_entity.pdbx_description
1 polymer ?
#
loop_
_entity_poly.entity_id
_entity_poly.type
_entity_poly.pdbx_seq_one_letter_code
_entity_poly.pdbx_strand_id
1 'polypeptide(L)'
;MTETATTTSLVDEDAVPLFSVVSAVYNVSRYLQEYLDSLEKQTFDMSRVQVVFVDDGSTDDSRAVLEEWAGRARSQVVVLHQENGGQASARNRGLEHATGEWVTFTDPDDTLGPDFFQSMADFAAEHPDVQFLSANVVLHNESTGAFARHPRWKMYEGDRLIDLDVATAYIPGSSTTSFMRRETVGDLRFNAELRPNFEDGDFAVRYLLRAPHRTTGFIGSARYFYRKRSDQSSTLQTGISVTGRYSTVPRDGYLALLREAARDGGRVPMWVQHVILYELSWYFSSEDAMGNSASAIGGSLGESFRDVLGQICDLLDEDVVDAFAIRKLMPHWRDLILHGFRGTSWHTPYVILDRYDRTKKQVRVLYRYIGEAPKESVLSRGRERAPQYGKHRAISFFGDVAMWERIMWVDSRSSVEVRLDGARMEIIAGWRGPKTRVLGARAIVNRFRRRLGPGRRASIKRLKVDPVRVLAGRGPVRQRFRRSWVLMDRIHDANDSGEILFRWLRDNRPDVNAWFTLEKDTPDWKRLKADGYGKRLVAHGSLEWKLLMLNATHLISSHIDAPIQKPPAILKHAAPRWKFSFLQHGVIKDDLSRWLNPKQIDLFVTSTSAEYDSIAGDGSPYVFTAKEVQLTGLPRFDRLHAKAKQFSGDGCDLILVAPTWRNWLVPPLQAGSQRRVIDRHFFDTEYVQQWTAFLGSRELSDLAARTGKRIAFLPHPNIQPALDDMQLPESVVRLSFDGNDVQEYFARAAVLVTDYSSMAFNAAYMDRPVVYFQFDAERVESGGHVGRAGYFTYPRDGFGPVVSDVDAAVAAVGDIAENGYTSRPQFQDRIDRTFPNRDGRCCARVTEAIEELGRPAPKQSLPPVDDDAGTPVSRARRADDVPAPDDDMADLGEVSAGD
;
A
#
# COMPACT_ATOMS: atom_id res chain seq x y z
N MET A 1 -40.03 32.18 -14.69
CA MET A 1 -39.42 33.33 -15.38
C MET A 1 -38.66 32.78 -16.57
N THR A 2 -38.99 33.20 -17.78
CA THR A 2 -38.34 32.78 -19.03
C THR A 2 -36.96 33.45 -19.12
N GLU A 3 -35.90 32.68 -18.84
CA GLU A 3 -34.51 33.10 -19.08
C GLU A 3 -34.16 32.92 -20.55
N THR A 4 -33.67 33.99 -21.17
CA THR A 4 -33.26 34.08 -22.57
C THR A 4 -31.93 33.35 -22.80
N ALA A 5 -31.94 32.33 -23.66
CA ALA A 5 -30.72 31.79 -24.24
C ALA A 5 -30.11 32.83 -25.20
N THR A 6 -28.86 33.21 -24.98
CA THR A 6 -28.14 34.13 -25.85
C THR A 6 -27.52 33.35 -27.01
N THR A 7 -28.15 33.39 -28.19
CA THR A 7 -27.61 32.79 -29.42
C THR A 7 -26.93 33.88 -30.25
N THR A 8 -25.60 33.81 -30.40
CA THR A 8 -24.86 34.64 -31.38
C THR A 8 -23.86 33.73 -32.08
N SER A 9 -24.19 33.21 -33.27
CA SER A 9 -23.36 32.27 -34.04
C SER A 9 -23.10 32.80 -35.46
N LEU A 10 -21.87 32.61 -35.98
CA LEU A 10 -21.47 32.93 -37.36
C LEU A 10 -21.79 31.79 -38.37
N VAL A 11 -22.51 30.75 -37.92
CA VAL A 11 -22.85 29.53 -38.68
C VAL A 11 -24.35 29.52 -38.99
N ASP A 12 -24.73 28.93 -40.13
CA ASP A 12 -26.12 28.70 -40.53
C ASP A 12 -26.88 27.94 -39.42
N GLU A 13 -27.88 28.59 -38.80
CA GLU A 13 -28.65 28.03 -37.69
C GLU A 13 -29.59 26.89 -38.13
N ASP A 14 -29.88 26.78 -39.43
CA ASP A 14 -30.78 25.76 -39.99
C ASP A 14 -30.05 24.44 -40.37
N ALA A 15 -28.71 24.40 -40.31
CA ALA A 15 -27.93 23.20 -40.62
C ALA A 15 -27.92 22.23 -39.43
N VAL A 16 -28.44 21.01 -39.63
CA VAL A 16 -28.44 19.95 -38.60
C VAL A 16 -26.99 19.50 -38.33
N PRO A 17 -26.47 19.67 -37.09
CA PRO A 17 -25.10 19.27 -36.76
C PRO A 17 -24.95 17.74 -36.79
N LEU A 18 -23.75 17.24 -37.10
CA LEU A 18 -23.44 15.82 -36.96
C LEU A 18 -23.21 15.45 -35.50
N PHE A 19 -22.49 16.30 -34.77
CA PHE A 19 -22.12 16.08 -33.37
C PHE A 19 -22.68 17.18 -32.47
N SER A 20 -23.26 16.79 -31.33
CA SER A 20 -23.53 17.67 -30.19
C SER A 20 -22.57 17.30 -29.04
N VAL A 21 -21.78 18.27 -28.61
CA VAL A 21 -20.86 18.16 -27.48
C VAL A 21 -21.52 18.85 -26.29
N VAL A 22 -21.80 18.11 -25.21
CA VAL A 22 -22.39 18.65 -23.99
C VAL A 22 -21.33 18.71 -22.89
N SER A 23 -20.97 19.91 -22.45
CA SER A 23 -19.91 20.13 -21.46
C SER A 23 -20.46 20.81 -20.20
N ALA A 24 -20.37 20.13 -19.06
CA ALA A 24 -20.76 20.67 -17.75
C ALA A 24 -19.61 21.50 -17.16
N VAL A 25 -19.87 22.75 -16.78
CA VAL A 25 -18.85 23.73 -16.39
C VAL A 25 -19.13 24.20 -14.97
N TYR A 26 -18.15 24.05 -14.06
CA TYR A 26 -18.23 24.58 -12.70
C TYR A 26 -16.84 24.92 -12.17
N ASN A 27 -16.54 26.21 -12.01
CA ASN A 27 -15.28 26.71 -11.43
C ASN A 27 -14.02 26.13 -12.10
N VAL A 28 -13.96 26.16 -13.44
CA VAL A 28 -12.87 25.59 -14.25
C VAL A 28 -12.19 26.63 -15.15
N SER A 29 -12.36 27.93 -14.87
CA SER A 29 -11.84 29.03 -15.71
C SER A 29 -10.35 28.85 -16.05
N ARG A 30 -9.57 28.36 -15.08
CA ARG A 30 -8.14 28.05 -15.24
C ARG A 30 -7.81 27.08 -16.38
N TYR A 31 -8.69 26.13 -16.68
CA TYR A 31 -8.46 25.09 -17.69
C TYR A 31 -9.22 25.34 -19.00
N LEU A 32 -10.26 26.15 -18.92
CA LEU A 32 -11.23 26.34 -19.99
C LEU A 32 -10.59 26.82 -21.29
N GLN A 33 -9.62 27.74 -21.22
CA GLN A 33 -8.94 28.23 -22.43
C GLN A 33 -8.22 27.10 -23.20
N GLU A 34 -7.53 26.19 -22.51
CA GLU A 34 -6.85 25.06 -23.17
C GLU A 34 -7.83 24.10 -23.83
N TYR A 35 -9.00 23.88 -23.19
CA TYR A 35 -10.08 23.08 -23.75
C TYR A 35 -10.67 23.73 -25.01
N LEU A 36 -11.00 25.02 -24.96
CA LEU A 36 -11.54 25.78 -26.10
C LEU A 36 -10.54 25.85 -27.26
N ASP A 37 -9.27 26.08 -26.98
CA ASP A 37 -8.18 26.00 -27.96
C ASP A 37 -8.13 24.64 -28.66
N SER A 38 -8.44 23.55 -27.96
CA SER A 38 -8.44 22.21 -28.52
C SER A 38 -9.62 21.95 -29.47
N LEU A 39 -10.75 22.65 -29.27
CA LEU A 39 -11.89 22.68 -30.19
C LEU A 39 -11.58 23.50 -31.44
N GLU A 40 -10.88 24.64 -31.30
CA GLU A 40 -10.49 25.48 -32.45
C GLU A 40 -9.45 24.83 -33.36
N LYS A 41 -8.62 23.95 -32.80
CA LYS A 41 -7.56 23.20 -33.51
C LYS A 41 -8.09 21.95 -34.23
N GLN A 42 -9.39 21.67 -34.19
CA GLN A 42 -9.96 20.52 -34.87
C GLN A 42 -9.80 20.63 -36.39
N THR A 43 -9.43 19.52 -37.02
CA THR A 43 -9.31 19.41 -38.49
C THR A 43 -10.66 19.18 -39.18
N PHE A 44 -11.66 18.76 -38.41
CA PHE A 44 -13.04 18.56 -38.85
C PHE A 44 -13.75 19.90 -39.14
N ASP A 45 -14.76 19.86 -40.01
CA ASP A 45 -15.64 21.01 -40.25
C ASP A 45 -16.51 21.29 -39.02
N MET A 46 -16.07 22.25 -38.20
CA MET A 46 -16.73 22.63 -36.96
C MET A 46 -18.11 23.24 -37.16
N SER A 47 -18.49 23.66 -38.37
CA SER A 47 -19.87 24.08 -38.67
C SER A 47 -20.88 22.95 -38.50
N ARG A 48 -20.42 21.70 -38.57
CA ARG A 48 -21.22 20.48 -38.32
C ARG A 48 -21.18 20.02 -36.86
N VAL A 49 -20.67 20.86 -35.95
CA VAL A 49 -20.60 20.58 -34.51
C VAL A 49 -21.40 21.63 -33.76
N GLN A 50 -22.23 21.16 -32.82
CA GLN A 50 -22.86 21.98 -31.81
C GLN A 50 -22.15 21.75 -30.47
N VAL A 51 -21.84 22.82 -29.75
CA VAL A 51 -21.26 22.76 -28.40
C VAL A 51 -22.24 23.41 -27.43
N VAL A 52 -22.75 22.61 -26.49
CA VAL A 52 -23.68 23.03 -25.44
C VAL A 52 -22.91 23.07 -24.12
N PHE A 53 -22.57 24.28 -23.68
CA PHE A 53 -22.01 24.50 -22.35
C PHE A 53 -23.11 24.71 -21.33
N VAL A 54 -23.00 24.08 -20.18
CA VAL A 54 -23.90 24.30 -19.05
C VAL A 54 -23.08 24.75 -17.85
N ASP A 55 -23.12 26.06 -17.57
CA ASP A 55 -22.54 26.65 -16.37
C ASP A 55 -23.42 26.32 -15.16
N ASP A 56 -22.91 25.44 -14.31
CA ASP A 56 -23.57 24.87 -13.13
C ASP A 56 -23.35 25.74 -11.89
N GLY A 57 -23.51 27.06 -12.06
CA GLY A 57 -23.39 28.04 -10.98
C GLY A 57 -21.96 28.43 -10.61
N SER A 58 -21.07 28.59 -11.60
CA SER A 58 -19.69 29.01 -11.35
C SER A 58 -19.61 30.39 -10.65
N THR A 59 -18.62 30.52 -9.77
CA THR A 59 -18.27 31.76 -9.06
C THR A 59 -16.97 32.40 -9.55
N ASP A 60 -16.29 31.76 -10.51
CA ASP A 60 -15.10 32.26 -11.19
C ASP A 60 -15.44 32.85 -12.58
N ASP A 61 -14.41 33.18 -13.37
CA ASP A 61 -14.59 33.79 -14.69
C ASP A 61 -15.07 32.81 -15.78
N SER A 62 -15.44 31.56 -15.45
CA SER A 62 -15.83 30.54 -16.45
C SER A 62 -16.94 31.04 -17.36
N ARG A 63 -17.96 31.69 -16.80
CA ARG A 63 -19.09 32.24 -17.56
C ARG A 63 -18.65 33.26 -18.61
N ALA A 64 -17.86 34.25 -18.21
CA ALA A 64 -17.41 35.31 -19.10
C ALA A 64 -16.58 34.76 -20.27
N VAL A 65 -15.70 33.79 -19.98
CA VAL A 65 -14.88 33.12 -21.01
C VAL A 65 -15.74 32.37 -22.03
N LEU A 66 -16.79 31.67 -21.58
CA LEU A 66 -17.71 30.96 -22.48
C LEU A 66 -18.50 31.90 -23.37
N GLU A 67 -19.05 32.98 -22.81
CA GLU A 67 -19.82 33.98 -23.55
C GLU A 67 -18.97 34.68 -24.61
N GLU A 68 -17.72 35.04 -24.28
CA GLU A 68 -16.76 35.61 -25.23
C GLU A 68 -16.45 34.62 -26.37
N TRP A 69 -16.18 33.36 -26.04
CA TRP A 69 -15.85 32.35 -27.03
C TRP A 69 -17.01 32.06 -27.97
N ALA A 70 -18.23 31.98 -27.44
CA ALA A 70 -19.45 31.73 -28.21
C ALA A 70 -19.60 32.74 -29.38
N GLY A 71 -19.29 34.02 -29.15
CA GLY A 71 -19.39 35.07 -30.16
C GLY A 71 -18.40 34.98 -31.33
N ARG A 72 -17.36 34.14 -31.22
CA ARG A 72 -16.30 33.99 -32.25
C ARG A 72 -16.06 32.54 -32.70
N ALA A 73 -16.82 31.60 -32.17
CA ALA A 73 -16.66 30.17 -32.45
C ALA A 73 -17.01 29.82 -33.90
N ARG A 74 -16.37 28.78 -34.43
CA ARG A 74 -16.67 28.20 -35.77
C ARG A 74 -17.77 27.13 -35.73
N SER A 75 -18.27 26.82 -34.55
CA SER A 75 -19.32 25.86 -34.26
C SER A 75 -20.60 26.56 -33.82
N GLN A 76 -21.73 25.87 -33.85
CA GLN A 76 -22.93 26.34 -33.16
C GLN A 76 -22.70 26.23 -31.65
N VAL A 77 -22.89 27.31 -30.90
CA VAL A 77 -22.62 27.34 -29.44
C VAL A 77 -23.88 27.73 -28.68
N VAL A 78 -24.21 26.94 -27.66
CA VAL A 78 -25.28 27.24 -26.71
C VAL A 78 -24.67 27.30 -25.32
N VAL A 79 -24.85 28.43 -24.63
CA VAL A 79 -24.41 28.58 -23.23
C VAL A 79 -25.65 28.66 -22.34
N LEU A 80 -25.80 27.69 -21.45
CA LEU A 80 -26.88 27.58 -20.49
C LEU A 80 -26.37 27.86 -19.09
N HIS A 81 -27.25 28.41 -18.25
CA HIS A 81 -26.95 28.74 -16.87
C HIS A 81 -27.96 28.06 -15.95
N GLN A 82 -27.47 27.51 -14.85
CA GLN A 82 -28.31 26.94 -13.80
C GLN A 82 -27.70 27.15 -12.41
N GLU A 83 -28.52 26.97 -11.37
CA GLU A 83 -28.01 26.77 -10.02
C GLU A 83 -27.26 25.43 -9.92
N ASN A 84 -26.22 25.39 -9.08
CA ASN A 84 -25.35 24.22 -8.93
C ASN A 84 -26.13 22.97 -8.52
N GLY A 85 -26.25 22.02 -9.45
CA GLY A 85 -26.89 20.71 -9.26
C GLY A 85 -25.92 19.54 -9.37
N GLY A 86 -24.66 19.79 -9.73
CA GLY A 86 -23.64 18.80 -10.03
C GLY A 86 -23.63 18.39 -11.52
N GLN A 87 -22.51 17.78 -11.94
CA GLN A 87 -22.23 17.47 -13.35
C GLN A 87 -23.31 16.66 -14.07
N ALA A 88 -23.96 15.72 -13.39
CA ALA A 88 -25.04 14.92 -13.96
C ALA A 88 -26.27 15.78 -14.28
N SER A 89 -26.62 16.73 -13.40
CA SER A 89 -27.72 17.69 -13.62
C SER A 89 -27.41 18.55 -14.84
N ALA A 90 -26.21 19.13 -14.89
CA ALA A 90 -25.77 19.96 -16.00
C ALA A 90 -25.75 19.20 -17.34
N ARG A 91 -25.24 17.96 -17.37
CA ARG A 91 -25.26 17.11 -18.58
C ARG A 91 -26.68 16.78 -19.03
N ASN A 92 -27.61 16.50 -18.09
CA ASN A 92 -29.02 16.27 -18.40
C ASN A 92 -29.69 17.49 -19.02
N ARG A 93 -29.44 18.69 -18.46
CA ARG A 93 -29.93 19.94 -19.03
C ARG A 93 -29.36 20.18 -20.42
N GLY A 94 -28.05 19.98 -20.62
CA GLY A 94 -27.42 20.15 -21.92
C GLY A 94 -27.96 19.17 -22.97
N LEU A 95 -28.30 17.94 -22.57
CA LEU A 95 -28.89 16.92 -23.44
C LEU A 95 -30.24 17.35 -24.02
N GLU A 96 -31.03 18.16 -23.30
CA GLU A 96 -32.31 18.70 -23.79
C GLU A 96 -32.13 19.67 -24.96
N HIS A 97 -30.93 20.24 -25.12
CA HIS A 97 -30.59 21.20 -26.17
C HIS A 97 -29.72 20.58 -27.29
N ALA A 98 -29.36 19.30 -27.18
CA ALA A 98 -28.54 18.60 -28.17
C ALA A 98 -29.36 18.24 -29.42
N THR A 99 -28.96 18.74 -30.59
CA THR A 99 -29.68 18.54 -31.86
C THR A 99 -28.99 17.58 -32.83
N GLY A 100 -27.70 17.28 -32.60
CA GLY A 100 -26.88 16.48 -33.50
C GLY A 100 -27.29 15.02 -33.59
N GLU A 101 -26.86 14.34 -34.65
CA GLU A 101 -27.09 12.89 -34.81
C GLU A 101 -26.40 12.10 -33.67
N TRP A 102 -25.21 12.54 -33.29
CA TRP A 102 -24.37 11.94 -32.26
C TRP A 102 -24.16 12.90 -31.10
N VAL A 103 -24.20 12.40 -29.86
CA VAL A 103 -23.98 13.18 -28.64
C VAL A 103 -22.75 12.66 -27.89
N THR A 104 -21.94 13.56 -27.35
CA THR A 104 -20.76 13.28 -26.51
C THR A 104 -20.67 14.26 -25.34
N PHE A 105 -19.98 13.88 -24.25
CA PHE A 105 -20.00 14.62 -22.98
C PHE A 105 -18.60 15.04 -22.49
N THR A 106 -17.85 15.80 -23.28
CA THR A 106 -16.45 16.11 -22.95
C THR A 106 -16.31 17.01 -21.73
N ASP A 107 -15.30 16.79 -20.90
CA ASP A 107 -15.07 17.61 -19.71
C ASP A 107 -14.22 18.86 -20.03
N PRO A 108 -14.57 20.05 -19.49
CA PRO A 108 -13.94 21.34 -19.84
C PRO A 108 -12.56 21.56 -19.23
N ASP A 109 -12.05 20.63 -18.42
CA ASP A 109 -10.69 20.64 -17.87
C ASP A 109 -9.71 19.69 -18.59
N ASP A 110 -10.22 18.95 -19.58
CA ASP A 110 -9.47 18.07 -20.46
C ASP A 110 -9.15 18.74 -21.81
N THR A 111 -8.48 18.03 -22.73
CA THR A 111 -8.28 18.52 -24.11
C THR A 111 -8.48 17.42 -25.14
N LEU A 112 -8.82 17.82 -26.38
CA LEU A 112 -9.06 16.91 -27.50
C LEU A 112 -7.90 16.93 -28.50
N GLY A 113 -7.60 15.79 -29.12
CA GLY A 113 -6.65 15.72 -30.23
C GLY A 113 -7.19 16.42 -31.49
N PRO A 114 -6.33 17.00 -32.36
CA PRO A 114 -6.78 17.75 -33.54
C PRO A 114 -7.70 16.96 -34.49
N ASP A 115 -7.53 15.64 -34.58
CA ASP A 115 -8.30 14.77 -35.47
C ASP A 115 -9.45 14.05 -34.75
N PHE A 116 -9.85 14.51 -33.56
CA PHE A 116 -10.82 13.82 -32.70
C PHE A 116 -12.18 13.64 -33.38
N PHE A 117 -12.80 14.73 -33.85
CA PHE A 117 -14.10 14.64 -34.55
C PHE A 117 -13.98 14.02 -35.95
N GLN A 118 -12.87 14.29 -36.67
CA GLN A 118 -12.65 13.75 -38.00
C GLN A 118 -12.59 12.21 -37.96
N SER A 119 -11.80 11.65 -37.04
CA SER A 119 -11.66 10.21 -36.86
C SER A 119 -12.98 9.54 -36.48
N MET A 120 -13.80 10.21 -35.65
CA MET A 120 -15.14 9.73 -35.28
C MET A 120 -16.09 9.72 -36.48
N ALA A 121 -16.10 10.80 -37.26
CA ALA A 121 -16.95 10.94 -38.44
C ALA A 121 -16.60 9.94 -39.53
N ASP A 122 -15.31 9.75 -39.82
CA ASP A 122 -14.83 8.81 -40.83
C ASP A 122 -15.24 7.38 -40.46
N PHE A 123 -15.05 7.00 -39.19
CA PHE A 123 -15.43 5.66 -38.72
C PHE A 123 -16.94 5.44 -38.75
N ALA A 124 -17.73 6.44 -38.34
CA ALA A 124 -19.19 6.37 -38.40
C ALA A 124 -19.71 6.24 -39.84
N ALA A 125 -19.07 6.92 -40.80
CA ALA A 125 -19.41 6.84 -42.21
C ALA A 125 -19.03 5.48 -42.82
N GLU A 126 -17.90 4.90 -42.43
CA GLU A 126 -17.47 3.56 -42.86
C GLU A 126 -18.36 2.45 -42.27
N HIS A 127 -18.93 2.68 -41.07
CA HIS A 127 -19.74 1.71 -40.35
C HIS A 127 -21.11 2.28 -39.95
N PRO A 128 -22.06 2.45 -40.89
CA PRO A 128 -23.36 3.07 -40.62
C PRO A 128 -24.16 2.44 -39.47
N ASP A 129 -24.02 1.13 -39.25
CA ASP A 129 -24.75 0.39 -38.21
C ASP A 129 -24.12 0.49 -36.82
N VAL A 130 -22.97 1.16 -36.68
CA VAL A 130 -22.32 1.35 -35.37
C VAL A 130 -23.23 2.14 -34.43
N GLN A 131 -23.32 1.69 -33.18
CA GLN A 131 -24.21 2.29 -32.18
C GLN A 131 -23.44 3.16 -31.18
N PHE A 132 -22.14 2.92 -31.02
CA PHE A 132 -21.31 3.57 -30.01
C PHE A 132 -19.90 3.79 -30.54
N LEU A 133 -19.34 4.97 -30.38
CA LEU A 133 -17.94 5.26 -30.74
C LEU A 133 -17.18 5.64 -29.49
N SER A 134 -15.99 5.10 -29.29
CA SER A 134 -15.17 5.35 -28.12
C SER A 134 -13.77 5.80 -28.51
N ALA A 135 -13.31 6.89 -27.90
CA ALA A 135 -11.98 7.44 -28.10
C ALA A 135 -10.93 6.80 -27.19
N ASN A 136 -9.69 6.82 -27.65
CA ASN A 136 -8.54 6.46 -26.85
C ASN A 136 -8.19 7.53 -25.82
N VAL A 137 -8.21 7.15 -24.54
CA VAL A 137 -7.82 8.04 -23.44
C VAL A 137 -6.32 8.04 -23.22
N VAL A 138 -5.73 9.23 -23.25
CA VAL A 138 -4.33 9.49 -22.93
C VAL A 138 -4.27 10.32 -21.65
N LEU A 139 -3.57 9.83 -20.64
CA LEU A 139 -3.43 10.54 -19.37
C LEU A 139 -2.36 11.64 -19.52
N HIS A 140 -2.69 12.87 -19.13
CA HIS A 140 -1.79 14.02 -19.13
C HIS A 140 -1.56 14.49 -17.68
N ASN A 141 -0.32 14.39 -17.18
CA ASN A 141 0.02 14.83 -15.84
C ASN A 141 0.39 16.32 -15.83
N GLU A 142 -0.46 17.17 -15.25
CA GLU A 142 -0.24 18.62 -15.18
C GLU A 142 1.08 18.97 -14.49
N SER A 143 1.41 18.30 -13.38
CA SER A 143 2.60 18.61 -12.57
C SER A 143 3.93 18.34 -13.28
N THR A 144 3.96 17.40 -14.23
CA THR A 144 5.19 17.00 -14.94
C THR A 144 5.13 17.23 -16.44
N GLY A 145 3.98 17.64 -16.99
CA GLY A 145 3.70 17.68 -18.43
C GLY A 145 3.77 16.31 -19.14
N ALA A 146 3.78 15.21 -18.39
CA ALA A 146 4.06 13.88 -18.97
C ALA A 146 2.77 13.20 -19.43
N PHE A 147 2.84 12.53 -20.59
CA PHE A 147 1.76 11.69 -21.10
C PHE A 147 1.95 10.22 -20.72
N ALA A 148 0.85 9.54 -20.36
CA ALA A 148 0.83 8.13 -20.05
C ALA A 148 -0.37 7.41 -20.69
N ARG A 149 -0.25 6.09 -20.87
CA ARG A 149 -1.33 5.27 -21.40
C ARG A 149 -2.37 4.98 -20.31
N HIS A 150 -3.65 5.18 -20.62
CA HIS A 150 -4.75 4.74 -19.76
C HIS A 150 -4.75 3.20 -19.62
N PRO A 151 -5.16 2.59 -18.49
CA PRO A 151 -5.21 1.13 -18.33
C PRO A 151 -5.92 0.35 -19.45
N ARG A 152 -6.85 1.01 -20.15
CA ARG A 152 -7.65 0.49 -21.27
C ARG A 152 -7.00 0.62 -22.65
N TRP A 153 -5.79 1.18 -22.75
CA TRP A 153 -5.14 1.51 -24.02
C TRP A 153 -5.06 0.37 -25.04
N LYS A 154 -5.01 -0.89 -24.58
CA LYS A 154 -4.94 -2.06 -25.46
C LYS A 154 -6.19 -2.26 -26.32
N MET A 155 -7.35 -1.79 -25.85
CA MET A 155 -8.59 -1.84 -26.63
C MET A 155 -8.53 -0.91 -27.85
N TYR A 156 -7.66 0.09 -27.80
CA TYR A 156 -7.49 1.13 -28.81
C TYR A 156 -6.18 0.96 -29.62
N GLU A 157 -5.67 -0.28 -29.72
CA GLU A 157 -4.59 -0.63 -30.65
C GLU A 157 -5.13 -0.68 -32.09
N GLY A 158 -5.28 0.51 -32.67
CA GLY A 158 -5.91 0.77 -33.97
C GLY A 158 -7.42 0.98 -33.86
N ASP A 159 -8.03 1.29 -35.01
CA ASP A 159 -9.47 1.57 -35.13
C ASP A 159 -10.20 0.26 -35.46
N ARG A 160 -11.20 -0.11 -34.67
CA ARG A 160 -11.87 -1.42 -34.79
C ARG A 160 -13.35 -1.36 -34.46
N LEU A 161 -14.15 -2.05 -35.27
CA LEU A 161 -15.55 -2.35 -34.96
C LEU A 161 -15.61 -3.65 -34.15
N ILE A 162 -16.22 -3.58 -32.97
CA ILE A 162 -16.32 -4.70 -32.03
C ILE A 162 -17.77 -4.91 -31.64
N ASP A 163 -18.24 -6.14 -31.68
CA ASP A 163 -19.50 -6.54 -31.06
C ASP A 163 -19.23 -6.97 -29.62
N LEU A 164 -19.77 -6.22 -28.66
CA LEU A 164 -19.58 -6.48 -27.23
C LEU A 164 -20.27 -7.76 -26.76
N ASP A 165 -21.28 -8.27 -27.46
CA ASP A 165 -21.98 -9.50 -27.06
C ASP A 165 -21.10 -10.76 -27.20
N VAL A 166 -20.03 -10.69 -28.00
CA VAL A 166 -19.09 -11.80 -28.22
C VAL A 166 -17.66 -11.53 -27.75
N ALA A 167 -17.30 -10.26 -27.53
CA ALA A 167 -15.92 -9.88 -27.25
C ALA A 167 -15.57 -9.95 -25.75
N THR A 168 -14.60 -10.79 -25.39
CA THR A 168 -14.19 -11.00 -23.97
C THR A 168 -13.12 -10.01 -23.48
N ALA A 169 -12.60 -9.15 -24.36
CA ALA A 169 -11.46 -8.28 -24.08
C ALA A 169 -11.81 -6.79 -24.19
N TYR A 170 -13.10 -6.46 -24.33
CA TYR A 170 -13.59 -5.13 -24.60
C TYR A 170 -14.73 -4.76 -23.64
N ILE A 171 -14.72 -3.52 -23.16
CA ILE A 171 -15.79 -2.89 -22.41
C ILE A 171 -16.01 -1.48 -22.96
N PRO A 172 -17.23 -0.92 -22.87
CA PRO A 172 -17.52 0.40 -23.41
C PRO A 172 -16.66 1.52 -22.80
N GLY A 173 -16.54 2.60 -23.57
CA GLY A 173 -16.03 3.90 -23.11
C GLY A 173 -16.91 4.52 -22.03
N SER A 174 -16.38 5.50 -21.30
CA SER A 174 -17.22 6.41 -20.51
C SER A 174 -17.97 7.35 -21.48
N SER A 175 -19.12 7.89 -21.06
CA SER A 175 -19.86 8.88 -21.83
C SER A 175 -19.02 10.12 -22.18
N THR A 176 -17.99 10.46 -21.39
CA THR A 176 -17.15 11.64 -21.63
C THR A 176 -16.17 11.46 -22.79
N THR A 177 -15.89 10.21 -23.14
CA THR A 177 -14.93 9.85 -24.17
C THR A 177 -15.59 9.13 -25.35
N SER A 178 -16.92 9.23 -25.46
CA SER A 178 -17.69 8.40 -26.39
C SER A 178 -18.84 9.16 -27.03
N PHE A 179 -19.20 8.74 -28.25
CA PHE A 179 -20.31 9.28 -29.02
C PHE A 179 -21.43 8.25 -29.09
N MET A 180 -22.64 8.73 -28.87
CA MET A 180 -23.88 7.93 -28.80
C MET A 180 -24.92 8.51 -29.74
N ARG A 181 -25.70 7.68 -30.42
CA ARG A 181 -26.78 8.12 -31.31
C ARG A 181 -27.88 8.79 -30.50
N ARG A 182 -28.24 10.03 -30.84
CA ARG A 182 -29.26 10.81 -30.11
C ARG A 182 -30.62 10.10 -30.07
N GLU A 183 -31.00 9.43 -31.16
CA GLU A 183 -32.23 8.63 -31.23
C GLU A 183 -32.29 7.55 -30.15
N THR A 184 -31.21 6.78 -29.99
CA THR A 184 -31.11 5.72 -28.98
C THR A 184 -30.99 6.28 -27.56
N VAL A 185 -30.41 7.49 -27.39
CA VAL A 185 -30.39 8.17 -26.09
C VAL A 185 -31.82 8.46 -25.61
N GLY A 186 -32.67 9.06 -26.45
CA GLY A 186 -34.08 9.29 -26.14
C GLY A 186 -34.34 9.93 -24.77
N ASP A 187 -35.07 9.23 -23.91
CA ASP A 187 -35.41 9.65 -22.55
C ASP A 187 -34.37 9.27 -21.48
N LEU A 188 -33.24 8.67 -21.86
CA LEU A 188 -32.18 8.30 -20.92
C LEU A 188 -31.58 9.56 -20.28
N ARG A 189 -31.31 9.51 -18.98
CA ARG A 189 -30.71 10.61 -18.20
C ARG A 189 -29.62 10.07 -17.29
N PHE A 190 -28.62 10.90 -17.00
CA PHE A 190 -27.60 10.65 -15.99
C PHE A 190 -28.25 10.59 -14.61
N ASN A 191 -27.87 9.60 -13.81
CA ASN A 191 -28.33 9.49 -12.44
C ASN A 191 -27.48 10.39 -11.51
N ALA A 192 -28.05 11.52 -11.10
CA ALA A 192 -27.35 12.51 -10.27
C ALA A 192 -27.02 12.04 -8.84
N GLU A 193 -27.65 10.95 -8.39
CA GLU A 193 -27.41 10.33 -7.08
C GLU A 193 -26.15 9.46 -7.08
N LEU A 194 -25.64 9.02 -8.25
CA LEU A 194 -24.41 8.22 -8.35
C LEU A 194 -23.17 9.09 -8.12
N ARG A 195 -22.83 9.28 -6.84
CA ARG A 195 -21.66 10.05 -6.40
C ARG A 195 -20.75 9.18 -5.51
N PRO A 196 -19.42 9.33 -5.61
CA PRO A 196 -18.69 10.36 -6.37
C PRO A 196 -18.40 9.99 -7.84
N ASN A 197 -18.75 8.79 -8.30
CA ASN A 197 -18.35 8.30 -9.63
C ASN A 197 -19.37 7.33 -10.22
N PHE A 198 -19.11 6.92 -11.47
CA PHE A 198 -19.83 5.91 -12.24
C PHE A 198 -21.13 6.38 -12.88
N GLU A 199 -21.54 7.63 -12.73
CA GLU A 199 -22.71 8.17 -13.43
C GLU A 199 -22.54 8.16 -14.96
N ASP A 200 -21.30 8.36 -15.42
CA ASP A 200 -20.89 8.33 -16.82
C ASP A 200 -20.86 6.91 -17.41
N GLY A 201 -20.33 5.96 -16.64
CA GLY A 201 -20.32 4.54 -16.96
C GLY A 201 -21.73 3.93 -16.96
N ASP A 202 -22.55 4.26 -15.95
CA ASP A 202 -23.94 3.81 -15.85
C ASP A 202 -24.75 4.27 -17.06
N PHE A 203 -24.65 5.56 -17.44
CA PHE A 203 -25.31 6.09 -18.64
C PHE A 203 -24.88 5.35 -19.91
N ALA A 204 -23.59 5.14 -20.11
CA ALA A 204 -23.07 4.45 -21.29
C ALA A 204 -23.53 2.98 -21.38
N VAL A 205 -23.57 2.25 -20.26
CA VAL A 205 -24.05 0.86 -20.24
C VAL A 205 -25.56 0.81 -20.50
N ARG A 206 -26.36 1.67 -19.87
CA ARG A 206 -27.81 1.73 -20.09
C ARG A 206 -28.16 2.09 -21.53
N TYR A 207 -27.41 3.00 -22.14
CA TYR A 207 -27.52 3.29 -23.56
C TYR A 207 -27.32 2.03 -24.42
N LEU A 208 -26.24 1.26 -24.18
CA LEU A 208 -25.94 0.04 -24.94
C LEU A 208 -26.91 -1.12 -24.68
N LEU A 209 -27.53 -1.18 -23.51
CA LEU A 209 -28.62 -2.13 -23.23
C LEU A 209 -29.85 -1.82 -24.10
N ARG A 210 -30.17 -0.54 -24.30
CA ARG A 210 -31.28 -0.07 -25.15
C ARG A 210 -30.96 -0.10 -26.65
N ALA A 211 -29.68 -0.02 -27.01
CA ALA A 211 -29.25 -0.02 -28.39
C ALA A 211 -29.69 -1.31 -29.12
N PRO A 212 -30.08 -1.21 -30.41
CA PRO A 212 -30.55 -2.36 -31.19
C PRO A 212 -29.49 -3.46 -31.29
N HIS A 213 -28.21 -3.07 -31.38
CA HIS A 213 -27.04 -3.94 -31.37
C HIS A 213 -25.90 -3.28 -30.56
N ARG A 214 -24.89 -4.04 -30.13
CA ARG A 214 -23.77 -3.53 -29.30
C ARG A 214 -22.49 -3.35 -30.09
N THR A 215 -22.63 -3.00 -31.37
CA THR A 215 -21.54 -2.65 -32.27
C THR A 215 -20.90 -1.34 -31.81
N THR A 216 -19.65 -1.46 -31.37
CA THR A 216 -18.86 -0.38 -30.79
C THR A 216 -17.59 -0.14 -31.60
N GLY A 217 -17.38 1.08 -32.06
CA GLY A 217 -16.12 1.53 -32.63
C GLY A 217 -15.13 1.91 -31.53
N PHE A 218 -14.03 1.16 -31.40
CA PHE A 218 -12.89 1.54 -30.57
C PHE A 218 -11.86 2.24 -31.45
N ILE A 219 -11.75 3.56 -31.32
CA ILE A 219 -11.03 4.41 -32.27
C ILE A 219 -9.73 4.89 -31.61
N GLY A 220 -8.62 4.27 -31.99
CA GLY A 220 -7.27 4.60 -31.51
C GLY A 220 -6.72 5.90 -32.08
N SER A 221 -7.18 6.30 -33.27
CA SER A 221 -6.85 7.56 -33.94
C SER A 221 -7.46 8.78 -33.23
N ALA A 222 -8.69 8.66 -32.71
CA ALA A 222 -9.33 9.68 -31.88
C ALA A 222 -8.74 9.69 -30.47
N ARG A 223 -8.07 10.78 -30.08
CA ARG A 223 -7.40 10.90 -28.78
C ARG A 223 -8.08 11.92 -27.87
N TYR A 224 -8.42 11.47 -26.67
CA TYR A 224 -8.92 12.29 -25.57
C TYR A 224 -7.83 12.43 -24.51
N PHE A 225 -7.41 13.64 -24.17
CA PHE A 225 -6.36 13.89 -23.19
C PHE A 225 -6.95 14.21 -21.83
N TYR A 226 -7.00 13.19 -20.96
CA TYR A 226 -7.50 13.29 -19.60
C TYR A 226 -6.46 13.91 -18.66
N ARG A 227 -6.77 15.04 -18.05
CA ARG A 227 -5.86 15.80 -17.18
C ARG A 227 -5.85 15.25 -15.76
N LYS A 228 -4.67 14.87 -15.31
CA LYS A 228 -4.38 14.60 -13.90
C LYS A 228 -3.88 15.90 -13.25
N ARG A 229 -4.78 16.57 -12.53
CA ARG A 229 -4.50 17.85 -11.84
C ARG A 229 -3.43 17.72 -10.74
N SER A 230 -2.66 18.78 -10.54
CA SER A 230 -1.54 18.89 -9.60
C SER A 230 -1.97 19.10 -8.14
N ASP A 231 -3.13 19.72 -7.94
CA ASP A 231 -3.76 20.02 -6.64
C ASP A 231 -4.50 18.83 -6.00
N GLN A 232 -4.55 17.69 -6.70
CA GLN A 232 -5.28 16.48 -6.31
C GLN A 232 -6.80 16.69 -6.12
N SER A 233 -7.39 17.75 -6.69
CA SER A 233 -8.83 18.05 -6.56
C SER A 233 -9.75 17.18 -7.43
N SER A 234 -9.18 16.31 -8.28
CA SER A 234 -9.95 15.42 -9.15
C SER A 234 -10.82 14.45 -8.34
N THR A 235 -12.09 14.34 -8.74
CA THR A 235 -13.09 13.44 -8.14
C THR A 235 -12.62 11.97 -8.07
N LEU A 236 -11.82 11.52 -9.04
CA LEU A 236 -11.24 10.16 -9.03
C LEU A 236 -10.12 9.98 -7.98
N GLN A 237 -9.50 11.08 -7.53
CA GLN A 237 -8.42 11.06 -6.52
C GLN A 237 -8.97 11.24 -5.11
N THR A 238 -10.01 12.07 -4.94
CA THR A 238 -10.67 12.33 -3.65
C THR A 238 -11.80 11.34 -3.33
N GLY A 239 -12.37 10.68 -4.35
CA GLY A 239 -13.53 9.81 -4.22
C GLY A 239 -13.31 8.53 -3.39
N ILE A 240 -12.07 8.12 -3.15
CA ILE A 240 -11.75 6.89 -2.39
C ILE A 240 -12.19 6.99 -0.92
N SER A 241 -12.27 8.18 -0.34
CA SER A 241 -12.71 8.38 1.05
C SER A 241 -14.19 8.77 1.18
N VAL A 242 -14.94 8.86 0.07
CA VAL A 242 -16.34 9.32 0.08
C VAL A 242 -17.27 8.14 0.35
N THR A 243 -18.14 8.27 1.36
CA THR A 243 -19.11 7.24 1.76
C THR A 243 -19.94 6.70 0.59
N GLY A 244 -20.41 7.57 -0.30
CA GLY A 244 -21.24 7.20 -1.47
C GLY A 244 -20.58 6.18 -2.40
N ARG A 245 -19.24 6.12 -2.43
CA ARG A 245 -18.48 5.11 -3.18
C ARG A 245 -18.72 3.69 -2.66
N TYR A 246 -18.99 3.53 -1.36
CA TYR A 246 -19.19 2.22 -0.72
C TYR A 246 -20.66 1.94 -0.38
N SER A 247 -21.56 2.91 -0.56
CA SER A 247 -23.00 2.75 -0.32
C SER A 247 -23.80 2.88 -1.62
N THR A 248 -23.96 4.11 -2.13
CA THR A 248 -24.82 4.45 -3.24
C THR A 248 -24.34 3.85 -4.57
N VAL A 249 -23.06 4.02 -4.92
CA VAL A 249 -22.53 3.55 -6.23
C VAL A 249 -22.64 2.01 -6.38
N PRO A 250 -22.26 1.19 -5.39
CA PRO A 250 -22.40 -0.26 -5.50
C PRO A 250 -23.86 -0.71 -5.52
N ARG A 251 -24.74 -0.10 -4.70
CA ARG A 251 -26.15 -0.52 -4.57
C ARG A 251 -27.00 -0.02 -5.73
N ASP A 252 -26.97 1.27 -5.99
CA ASP A 252 -27.87 1.97 -6.90
C ASP A 252 -27.26 2.11 -8.31
N GLY A 253 -25.93 1.93 -8.44
CA GLY A 253 -25.22 1.81 -9.71
C GLY A 253 -25.03 0.34 -10.10
N TYR A 254 -23.99 -0.32 -9.56
CA TYR A 254 -23.58 -1.65 -10.03
C TYR A 254 -24.66 -2.73 -9.88
N LEU A 255 -25.23 -2.91 -8.68
CA LEU A 255 -26.21 -3.95 -8.42
C LEU A 255 -27.53 -3.69 -9.16
N ALA A 256 -28.00 -2.44 -9.18
CA ALA A 256 -29.19 -2.05 -9.93
C ALA A 256 -29.02 -2.31 -11.43
N LEU A 257 -27.87 -1.95 -12.00
CA LEU A 257 -27.53 -2.16 -13.41
C LEU A 257 -27.48 -3.64 -13.78
N LEU A 258 -26.85 -4.49 -12.96
CA LEU A 258 -26.82 -5.94 -13.17
C LEU A 258 -28.23 -6.54 -13.14
N ARG A 259 -29.06 -6.13 -12.17
CA ARG A 259 -30.45 -6.58 -12.06
C ARG A 259 -31.29 -6.17 -13.27
N GLU A 260 -31.11 -4.94 -13.75
CA GLU A 260 -31.78 -4.45 -14.96
C GLU A 260 -31.35 -5.24 -16.19
N ALA A 261 -30.05 -5.43 -16.38
CA ALA A 261 -29.50 -6.18 -17.51
C ALA A 261 -29.94 -7.66 -17.51
N ALA A 262 -30.32 -8.22 -16.36
CA ALA A 262 -30.85 -9.57 -16.25
C ALA A 262 -32.36 -9.70 -16.56
N ARG A 263 -33.14 -8.59 -16.62
CA ARG A 263 -34.61 -8.65 -16.72
C ARG A 263 -35.12 -9.38 -17.96
N ASP A 264 -34.56 -9.09 -19.12
CA ASP A 264 -35.12 -9.52 -20.41
C ASP A 264 -34.67 -10.93 -20.84
N GLY A 265 -33.66 -11.50 -20.17
CA GLY A 265 -33.07 -12.80 -20.53
C GLY A 265 -32.73 -13.72 -19.36
N GLY A 266 -33.02 -13.31 -18.12
CA GLY A 266 -32.70 -14.06 -16.89
C GLY A 266 -31.20 -14.17 -16.58
N ARG A 267 -30.32 -13.60 -17.40
CA ARG A 267 -28.87 -13.63 -17.26
C ARG A 267 -28.26 -12.30 -17.70
N VAL A 268 -27.28 -11.83 -16.95
CA VAL A 268 -26.55 -10.60 -17.27
C VAL A 268 -25.64 -10.83 -18.48
N PRO A 269 -25.64 -9.95 -19.51
CA PRO A 269 -24.68 -10.04 -20.62
C PRO A 269 -23.22 -10.01 -20.14
N MET A 270 -22.35 -10.79 -20.80
CA MET A 270 -20.94 -10.92 -20.42
C MET A 270 -20.22 -9.56 -20.32
N TRP A 271 -20.42 -8.67 -21.30
CA TRP A 271 -19.74 -7.38 -21.34
C TRP A 271 -20.16 -6.46 -20.17
N VAL A 272 -21.41 -6.54 -19.71
CA VAL A 272 -21.89 -5.80 -18.52
C VAL A 272 -21.20 -6.34 -17.27
N GLN A 273 -21.11 -7.66 -17.13
CA GLN A 273 -20.35 -8.28 -16.04
C GLN A 273 -18.87 -7.88 -16.08
N HIS A 274 -18.26 -7.78 -17.27
CA HIS A 274 -16.88 -7.29 -17.43
C HIS A 274 -16.71 -5.82 -17.06
N VAL A 275 -17.69 -4.96 -17.31
CA VAL A 275 -17.70 -3.57 -16.80
C VAL A 275 -17.66 -3.60 -15.27
N ILE A 276 -18.55 -4.36 -14.63
CA ILE A 276 -18.58 -4.43 -13.16
C ILE A 276 -17.30 -5.06 -12.60
N LEU A 277 -16.75 -6.08 -13.23
CA LEU A 277 -15.45 -6.66 -12.83
C LEU A 277 -14.30 -5.66 -12.95
N TYR A 278 -14.32 -4.81 -13.98
CA TYR A 278 -13.37 -3.72 -14.11
C TYR A 278 -13.50 -2.73 -12.95
N GLU A 279 -14.71 -2.31 -12.62
CA GLU A 279 -15.03 -1.42 -11.49
C GLU A 279 -14.60 -2.03 -10.14
N LEU A 280 -15.03 -3.26 -9.83
CA LEU A 280 -14.65 -3.97 -8.60
C LEU A 280 -13.14 -4.14 -8.47
N SER A 281 -12.43 -4.36 -9.57
CA SER A 281 -10.97 -4.49 -9.53
C SER A 281 -10.27 -3.25 -8.96
N TRP A 282 -10.87 -2.06 -9.07
CA TRP A 282 -10.35 -0.84 -8.47
C TRP A 282 -10.49 -0.84 -6.96
N TYR A 283 -11.63 -1.29 -6.43
CA TYR A 283 -11.85 -1.47 -4.99
C TYR A 283 -10.79 -2.42 -4.40
N PHE A 284 -10.65 -3.62 -4.96
CA PHE A 284 -9.66 -4.59 -4.47
C PHE A 284 -8.22 -4.08 -4.59
N SER A 285 -7.88 -3.37 -5.67
CA SER A 285 -6.52 -2.84 -5.84
C SER A 285 -6.20 -1.65 -4.94
N SER A 286 -7.19 -0.81 -4.65
CA SER A 286 -7.09 0.30 -3.72
C SER A 286 -6.95 -0.23 -2.30
N GLU A 287 -7.78 -1.21 -1.96
CA GLU A 287 -7.66 -1.94 -0.71
C GLU A 287 -6.26 -2.53 -0.62
N ASP A 288 -5.76 -3.33 -1.57
CA ASP A 288 -4.41 -3.96 -1.49
C ASP A 288 -3.21 -3.01 -1.61
N ALA A 289 -3.40 -1.70 -1.86
CA ALA A 289 -2.30 -0.76 -2.05
C ALA A 289 -1.51 -0.50 -0.75
N MET A 290 -0.20 -0.16 -0.86
CA MET A 290 0.66 0.11 0.30
C MET A 290 0.22 1.34 1.11
N GLY A 291 -0.28 2.36 0.43
CA GLY A 291 -0.92 3.51 1.05
C GLY A 291 -2.37 3.52 0.60
N ASN A 292 -3.29 3.15 1.47
CA ASN A 292 -4.65 3.69 1.44
C ASN A 292 -5.42 3.36 2.72
N SER A 293 -5.97 4.42 3.32
CA SER A 293 -7.40 4.71 3.64
C SER A 293 -8.39 3.61 4.03
N ALA A 294 -7.96 2.36 4.27
CA ALA A 294 -8.84 1.29 4.73
C ALA A 294 -9.15 1.36 6.25
N SER A 295 -9.06 2.55 6.86
CA SER A 295 -9.72 2.86 8.13
C SER A 295 -11.08 3.55 7.94
N ALA A 296 -11.44 3.98 6.71
CA ALA A 296 -12.64 4.77 6.46
C ALA A 296 -13.96 3.97 6.32
N ILE A 297 -13.92 2.63 6.20
CA ILE A 297 -15.11 1.79 5.94
C ILE A 297 -15.36 0.78 7.08
N GLY A 298 -14.85 1.05 8.28
CA GLY A 298 -15.13 0.23 9.45
C GLY A 298 -16.61 0.30 9.87
N GLY A 299 -17.06 -0.68 10.64
CA GLY A 299 -18.42 -0.70 11.21
C GLY A 299 -19.53 -0.98 10.19
N SER A 300 -20.70 -0.37 10.41
CA SER A 300 -21.94 -0.65 9.68
C SER A 300 -21.88 -0.36 8.17
N LEU A 301 -21.05 0.61 7.74
CA LEU A 301 -20.84 0.90 6.32
C LEU A 301 -20.10 -0.25 5.63
N GLY A 302 -19.08 -0.81 6.27
CA GLY A 302 -18.34 -1.96 5.76
C GLY A 302 -19.21 -3.20 5.64
N GLU A 303 -20.03 -3.46 6.65
CA GLU A 303 -21.02 -4.55 6.64
C GLU A 303 -22.00 -4.40 5.46
N SER A 304 -22.65 -3.23 5.35
CA SER A 304 -23.60 -2.93 4.28
C SER A 304 -22.95 -3.05 2.89
N PHE A 305 -21.70 -2.60 2.74
CA PHE A 305 -20.98 -2.72 1.49
C PHE A 305 -20.66 -4.18 1.13
N ARG A 306 -20.26 -5.01 2.11
CA ARG A 306 -20.00 -6.45 1.88
C ARG A 306 -21.28 -7.19 1.49
N ASP A 307 -22.42 -6.84 2.07
CA ASP A 307 -23.72 -7.42 1.71
C ASP A 307 -24.13 -7.08 0.27
N VAL A 308 -23.93 -5.83 -0.15
CA VAL A 308 -24.16 -5.42 -1.54
C VAL A 308 -23.18 -6.10 -2.48
N LEU A 309 -21.91 -6.23 -2.08
CA LEU A 309 -20.89 -6.93 -2.86
C LEU A 309 -21.23 -8.42 -3.04
N GLY A 310 -21.78 -9.08 -2.02
CA GLY A 310 -22.30 -10.45 -2.13
C GLY A 310 -23.40 -10.57 -3.18
N GLN A 311 -24.39 -9.67 -3.13
CA GLN A 311 -25.46 -9.64 -4.14
C GLN A 311 -24.95 -9.36 -5.56
N ILE A 312 -23.90 -8.54 -5.71
CA ILE A 312 -23.23 -8.32 -6.99
C ILE A 312 -22.56 -9.62 -7.45
N CYS A 313 -21.78 -10.27 -6.59
CA CYS A 313 -21.07 -11.52 -6.88
C CYS A 313 -21.99 -12.70 -7.22
N ASP A 314 -23.24 -12.71 -6.73
CA ASP A 314 -24.25 -13.70 -7.10
C ASP A 314 -24.77 -13.53 -8.53
N LEU A 315 -24.64 -12.34 -9.10
CA LEU A 315 -25.02 -12.02 -10.49
C LEU A 315 -23.84 -12.14 -11.48
N LEU A 316 -22.65 -12.54 -11.01
CA LEU A 316 -21.47 -12.76 -11.83
C LEU A 316 -21.26 -14.25 -12.11
N ASP A 317 -21.14 -14.60 -13.38
CA ASP A 317 -20.89 -15.97 -13.82
C ASP A 317 -19.41 -16.36 -13.66
N GLU A 318 -19.16 -17.59 -13.21
CA GLU A 318 -17.80 -18.11 -12.99
C GLU A 318 -16.94 -18.05 -14.27
N ASP A 319 -17.47 -18.51 -15.40
CA ASP A 319 -16.78 -18.49 -16.70
C ASP A 319 -16.41 -17.06 -17.14
N VAL A 320 -17.22 -16.06 -16.75
CA VAL A 320 -17.02 -14.65 -17.13
C VAL A 320 -15.92 -14.02 -16.27
N VAL A 321 -15.89 -14.33 -14.97
CA VAL A 321 -14.80 -13.92 -14.05
C VAL A 321 -13.47 -14.53 -14.49
N ASP A 322 -13.47 -15.79 -14.94
CA ASP A 322 -12.28 -16.49 -15.43
C ASP A 322 -11.79 -15.95 -16.77
N ALA A 323 -12.70 -15.58 -17.67
CA ALA A 323 -12.38 -14.99 -18.98
C ALA A 323 -11.90 -13.53 -18.88
N PHE A 324 -12.14 -12.83 -17.77
CA PHE A 324 -11.82 -11.41 -17.62
C PHE A 324 -10.31 -11.12 -17.78
N ALA A 325 -9.97 -10.40 -18.86
CA ALA A 325 -8.60 -10.12 -19.27
C ALA A 325 -8.25 -8.62 -19.39
N ILE A 326 -9.22 -7.72 -19.23
CA ILE A 326 -9.05 -6.27 -19.41
C ILE A 326 -8.10 -5.70 -18.36
N ARG A 327 -8.23 -6.15 -17.11
CA ARG A 327 -7.32 -5.83 -16.00
C ARG A 327 -6.91 -7.10 -15.27
N LYS A 328 -5.69 -7.12 -14.74
CA LYS A 328 -5.19 -8.28 -14.00
C LYS A 328 -5.88 -8.38 -12.64
N LEU A 329 -6.79 -9.35 -12.49
CA LEU A 329 -7.26 -9.77 -11.17
C LEU A 329 -6.20 -10.64 -10.49
N MET A 330 -5.91 -10.36 -9.23
CA MET A 330 -5.04 -11.23 -8.42
C MET A 330 -5.78 -12.52 -8.06
N PRO A 331 -5.09 -13.66 -7.87
CA PRO A 331 -5.76 -14.92 -7.57
C PRO A 331 -6.72 -14.85 -6.37
N HIS A 332 -6.31 -14.20 -5.27
CA HIS A 332 -7.17 -14.05 -4.09
C HIS A 332 -8.39 -13.15 -4.33
N TRP A 333 -8.33 -12.19 -5.25
CA TRP A 333 -9.51 -11.40 -5.62
C TRP A 333 -10.52 -12.24 -6.39
N ARG A 334 -10.04 -13.12 -7.29
CA ARG A 334 -10.92 -14.07 -7.99
C ARG A 334 -11.59 -15.02 -7.01
N ASP A 335 -10.82 -15.62 -6.11
CA ASP A 335 -11.34 -16.52 -5.07
C ASP A 335 -12.43 -15.82 -4.24
N LEU A 336 -12.22 -14.55 -3.86
CA LEU A 336 -13.20 -13.76 -3.12
C LEU A 336 -14.45 -13.42 -3.93
N ILE A 337 -14.31 -13.02 -5.20
CA ILE A 337 -15.46 -12.73 -6.08
C ILE A 337 -16.32 -13.98 -6.31
N LEU A 338 -15.70 -15.14 -6.46
CA LEU A 338 -16.39 -16.40 -6.75
C LEU A 338 -16.99 -17.07 -5.51
N HIS A 339 -16.37 -16.91 -4.33
CA HIS A 339 -16.70 -17.70 -3.15
C HIS A 339 -16.83 -16.88 -1.85
N GLY A 340 -16.12 -15.75 -1.75
CA GLY A 340 -15.94 -14.98 -0.51
C GLY A 340 -17.21 -14.42 0.11
N PHE A 341 -18.18 -14.04 -0.72
CA PHE A 341 -19.35 -13.28 -0.29
C PHE A 341 -20.67 -14.05 -0.37
N ARG A 342 -20.62 -15.38 -0.54
CA ARG A 342 -21.80 -16.26 -0.72
C ARG A 342 -22.26 -16.96 0.57
N GLY A 343 -21.61 -16.71 1.71
CA GLY A 343 -21.91 -17.36 2.99
C GLY A 343 -21.60 -18.86 3.05
N THR A 344 -20.99 -19.43 2.02
CA THR A 344 -20.63 -20.85 1.95
C THR A 344 -19.17 -21.08 2.33
N SER A 345 -18.88 -22.12 3.12
CA SER A 345 -17.50 -22.54 3.34
C SER A 345 -16.87 -23.02 2.04
N TRP A 346 -15.61 -22.66 1.84
CA TRP A 346 -14.87 -23.00 0.63
C TRP A 346 -13.39 -23.16 0.95
N HIS A 347 -12.68 -24.02 0.22
CA HIS A 347 -11.22 -24.03 0.22
C HIS A 347 -10.70 -24.26 -1.19
N THR A 348 -9.46 -23.85 -1.44
CA THR A 348 -8.83 -24.07 -2.76
C THR A 348 -8.76 -25.58 -3.06
N PRO A 349 -9.07 -26.02 -4.30
CA PRO A 349 -9.09 -27.44 -4.66
C PRO A 349 -7.68 -28.03 -4.88
N TYR A 350 -6.65 -27.31 -4.43
CA TYR A 350 -5.24 -27.65 -4.57
C TYR A 350 -4.44 -26.99 -3.45
N VAL A 351 -3.19 -27.42 -3.28
CA VAL A 351 -2.21 -26.79 -2.41
C VAL A 351 -0.99 -26.31 -3.20
N ILE A 352 -0.34 -25.27 -2.70
CA ILE A 352 0.77 -24.60 -3.38
C ILE A 352 2.08 -24.84 -2.66
N LEU A 353 3.12 -25.13 -3.44
CA LEU A 353 4.50 -25.05 -2.99
C LEU A 353 5.17 -23.81 -3.57
N ASP A 354 5.55 -22.87 -2.70
CA ASP A 354 6.15 -21.60 -3.14
C ASP A 354 7.60 -21.39 -2.67
N ARG A 355 8.01 -22.01 -1.56
CA ARG A 355 9.38 -21.90 -0.99
C ARG A 355 9.97 -23.24 -0.61
N TYR A 356 11.30 -23.35 -0.72
CA TYR A 356 12.06 -24.54 -0.35
C TYR A 356 13.33 -24.17 0.42
N ASP A 357 13.41 -24.59 1.69
CA ASP A 357 14.62 -24.49 2.50
C ASP A 357 15.51 -25.71 2.26
N ARG A 358 16.55 -25.52 1.44
CA ARG A 358 17.50 -26.58 1.08
C ARG A 358 18.32 -27.09 2.25
N THR A 359 18.58 -26.25 3.25
CA THR A 359 19.41 -26.57 4.41
C THR A 359 18.60 -27.43 5.37
N LYS A 360 17.40 -26.98 5.71
CA LYS A 360 16.50 -27.70 6.64
C LYS A 360 15.70 -28.83 5.99
N LYS A 361 15.71 -28.94 4.65
CA LYS A 361 14.92 -29.89 3.86
C LYS A 361 13.42 -29.74 4.11
N GLN A 362 12.95 -28.50 4.15
CA GLN A 362 11.53 -28.19 4.34
C GLN A 362 10.98 -27.47 3.11
N VAL A 363 9.72 -27.72 2.79
CA VAL A 363 8.99 -26.96 1.76
C VAL A 363 7.83 -26.24 2.42
N ARG A 364 7.51 -25.04 1.94
CA ARG A 364 6.34 -24.29 2.38
C ARG A 364 5.14 -24.64 1.53
N VAL A 365 4.07 -25.08 2.18
CA VAL A 365 2.78 -25.43 1.58
C VAL A 365 1.75 -24.38 1.99
N LEU A 366 0.89 -23.98 1.05
CA LEU A 366 -0.18 -23.03 1.28
C LEU A 366 -1.50 -23.50 0.67
N TYR A 367 -2.61 -23.16 1.31
CA TYR A 367 -3.96 -23.20 0.73
C TYR A 367 -4.81 -22.08 1.33
N ARG A 368 -5.94 -21.77 0.70
CA ARG A 368 -6.89 -20.78 1.23
C ARG A 368 -8.22 -21.42 1.54
N TYR A 369 -8.93 -20.80 2.46
CA TYR A 369 -10.29 -21.18 2.80
C TYR A 369 -11.11 -19.98 3.28
N ILE A 370 -12.42 -20.10 3.17
CA ILE A 370 -13.45 -19.17 3.62
C ILE A 370 -14.37 -19.95 4.56
N GLY A 371 -14.80 -19.33 5.65
CA GLY A 371 -15.59 -20.01 6.69
C GLY A 371 -14.72 -20.89 7.59
N GLU A 372 -15.19 -22.10 7.88
CA GLU A 372 -14.49 -23.03 8.76
C GLU A 372 -13.21 -23.59 8.11
N ALA A 373 -12.17 -23.80 8.93
CA ALA A 373 -10.94 -24.40 8.44
C ALA A 373 -11.18 -25.88 8.07
N PRO A 374 -10.77 -26.34 6.88
CA PRO A 374 -10.92 -27.74 6.49
C PRO A 374 -10.05 -28.64 7.39
N LYS A 375 -10.47 -29.89 7.57
CA LYS A 375 -9.69 -30.91 8.29
C LYS A 375 -8.41 -31.23 7.52
N GLU A 376 -7.30 -30.66 7.97
CA GLU A 376 -5.96 -30.79 7.39
C GLU A 376 -5.28 -32.09 7.85
N SER A 377 -4.77 -32.90 6.91
CA SER A 377 -3.81 -33.98 7.20
C SER A 377 -2.63 -33.95 6.22
N VAL A 378 -1.41 -34.04 6.74
CA VAL A 378 -0.17 -34.02 5.96
C VAL A 378 0.54 -35.36 6.10
N LEU A 379 0.68 -36.09 4.99
CA LEU A 379 1.29 -37.43 4.99
C LEU A 379 2.69 -37.42 4.38
N SER A 380 3.59 -38.14 5.05
CA SER A 380 4.97 -38.39 4.69
C SER A 380 5.22 -39.90 4.66
N ARG A 381 5.48 -40.46 3.47
CA ARG A 381 5.52 -41.92 3.22
C ARG A 381 4.26 -42.66 3.71
N GLY A 382 3.09 -42.03 3.56
CA GLY A 382 1.81 -42.60 3.99
C GLY A 382 1.55 -42.55 5.49
N ARG A 383 2.43 -41.93 6.29
CA ARG A 383 2.19 -41.65 7.72
C ARG A 383 1.90 -40.18 7.92
N GLU A 384 0.89 -39.88 8.72
CA GLU A 384 0.57 -38.52 9.09
C GLU A 384 1.70 -37.88 9.92
N ARG A 385 1.97 -36.61 9.65
CA ARG A 385 3.00 -35.81 10.33
C ARG A 385 2.53 -34.36 10.45
N ALA A 386 2.54 -33.84 11.67
CA ALA A 386 2.27 -32.43 11.91
C ALA A 386 3.28 -31.53 11.17
N PRO A 387 2.85 -30.35 10.67
CA PRO A 387 3.75 -29.30 10.21
C PRO A 387 4.72 -28.87 11.32
N GLN A 388 5.96 -28.54 10.95
CA GLN A 388 6.95 -28.07 11.94
C GLN A 388 6.73 -26.62 12.34
N TYR A 389 6.19 -25.84 11.41
CA TYR A 389 5.74 -24.47 11.63
C TYR A 389 4.46 -24.30 10.81
N GLY A 390 3.47 -23.63 11.35
CA GLY A 390 2.23 -23.35 10.64
C GLY A 390 1.55 -22.13 11.22
N LYS A 391 0.73 -21.47 10.40
CA LYS A 391 -0.19 -20.42 10.85
C LYS A 391 -1.37 -20.23 9.91
N HIS A 392 -2.42 -19.60 10.42
CA HIS A 392 -3.57 -19.11 9.68
C HIS A 392 -3.43 -17.60 9.51
N ARG A 393 -3.21 -17.14 8.28
CA ARG A 393 -3.13 -15.73 7.93
C ARG A 393 -4.52 -15.22 7.59
N ALA A 394 -4.94 -14.12 8.21
CA ALA A 394 -6.15 -13.42 7.81
C ALA A 394 -5.90 -12.58 6.55
N ILE A 395 -6.83 -12.64 5.60
CA ILE A 395 -6.88 -11.79 4.43
C ILE A 395 -8.14 -10.93 4.58
N SER A 396 -7.95 -9.73 5.10
CA SER A 396 -9.04 -8.79 5.37
C SER A 396 -9.30 -7.86 4.20
N PHE A 397 -10.57 -7.66 3.88
CA PHE A 397 -11.05 -6.67 2.92
C PHE A 397 -12.25 -5.94 3.52
N PHE A 398 -12.32 -4.62 3.33
CA PHE A 398 -13.46 -3.80 3.74
C PHE A 398 -13.82 -3.94 5.23
N GLY A 399 -12.80 -4.00 6.10
CA GLY A 399 -12.96 -4.01 7.56
C GLY A 399 -13.14 -5.38 8.22
N ASP A 400 -13.17 -6.48 7.47
CA ASP A 400 -13.40 -7.83 8.02
C ASP A 400 -12.53 -8.90 7.37
N VAL A 401 -12.39 -10.06 8.00
CA VAL A 401 -11.64 -11.21 7.48
C VAL A 401 -12.47 -11.92 6.41
N ALA A 402 -12.22 -11.57 5.15
CA ALA A 402 -12.95 -12.14 4.02
C ALA A 402 -12.46 -13.55 3.63
N MET A 403 -11.21 -13.88 3.94
CA MET A 403 -10.62 -15.18 3.61
C MET A 403 -9.43 -15.48 4.53
N TRP A 404 -9.12 -16.76 4.70
CA TRP A 404 -7.96 -17.23 5.43
C TRP A 404 -6.97 -17.92 4.48
N GLU A 405 -5.68 -17.80 4.79
CA GLU A 405 -4.59 -18.51 4.10
C GLU A 405 -3.82 -19.35 5.12
N ARG A 406 -3.88 -20.67 4.97
CA ARG A 406 -3.08 -21.61 5.76
C ARG A 406 -1.67 -21.67 5.19
N ILE A 407 -0.67 -21.41 6.02
CA ILE A 407 0.76 -21.45 5.66
C ILE A 407 1.45 -22.48 6.55
N MET A 408 2.12 -23.47 5.96
CA MET A 408 2.78 -24.53 6.71
C MET A 408 4.15 -24.93 6.15
N TRP A 409 5.10 -25.23 7.02
CA TRP A 409 6.41 -25.78 6.67
C TRP A 409 6.46 -27.27 7.00
N VAL A 410 6.64 -28.07 5.95
CA VAL A 410 6.59 -29.53 6.05
C VAL A 410 7.92 -30.15 5.62
N ASP A 411 8.25 -31.31 6.19
CA ASP A 411 9.45 -32.06 5.82
C ASP A 411 9.37 -32.52 4.35
N SER A 412 10.46 -32.32 3.60
CA SER A 412 10.56 -32.67 2.17
C SER A 412 11.59 -33.77 1.90
N ARG A 413 12.07 -34.49 2.93
CA ARG A 413 13.00 -35.62 2.76
C ARG A 413 12.31 -36.84 2.14
N SER A 414 10.99 -36.82 2.08
CA SER A 414 10.14 -37.88 1.51
C SER A 414 9.01 -37.27 0.66
N SER A 415 8.11 -38.12 0.15
CA SER A 415 6.92 -37.65 -0.55
C SER A 415 6.01 -36.87 0.41
N VAL A 416 5.55 -35.70 -0.02
CA VAL A 416 4.54 -34.90 0.68
C VAL A 416 3.20 -35.15 0.00
N GLU A 417 2.20 -35.53 0.78
CA GLU A 417 0.79 -35.59 0.40
C GLU A 417 0.00 -34.73 1.40
N VAL A 418 -0.96 -33.96 0.90
CA VAL A 418 -1.86 -33.15 1.73
C VAL A 418 -3.27 -33.57 1.42
N ARG A 419 -4.08 -33.79 2.45
CA ARG A 419 -5.52 -33.99 2.32
C ARG A 419 -6.27 -32.91 3.08
N LEU A 420 -7.35 -32.43 2.48
CA LEU A 420 -8.30 -31.49 3.07
C LEU A 420 -9.66 -32.18 3.06
N ASP A 421 -10.30 -32.28 4.23
CA ASP A 421 -11.57 -32.98 4.42
C ASP A 421 -11.54 -34.43 3.87
N GLY A 422 -10.40 -35.10 4.06
CA GLY A 422 -10.15 -36.46 3.59
C GLY A 422 -9.82 -36.58 2.09
N ALA A 423 -10.06 -35.56 1.28
CA ALA A 423 -9.75 -35.56 -0.15
C ALA A 423 -8.28 -35.24 -0.40
N ARG A 424 -7.62 -36.02 -1.27
CA ARG A 424 -6.22 -35.80 -1.65
C ARG A 424 -6.10 -34.58 -2.56
N MET A 425 -5.28 -33.62 -2.16
CA MET A 425 -5.09 -32.38 -2.91
C MET A 425 -4.03 -32.50 -4.01
N GLU A 426 -4.29 -31.83 -5.13
CA GLU A 426 -3.28 -31.60 -6.14
C GLU A 426 -2.22 -30.62 -5.62
N ILE A 427 -0.95 -30.92 -5.88
CA ILE A 427 0.16 -30.03 -5.51
C ILE A 427 0.64 -29.28 -6.75
N ILE A 428 0.55 -27.94 -6.69
CA ILE A 428 1.01 -27.06 -7.76
C ILE A 428 2.12 -26.11 -7.29
N ALA A 429 2.82 -25.50 -8.25
CA ALA A 429 3.90 -24.57 -7.97
C ALA A 429 3.48 -23.16 -8.41
N GLY A 430 2.96 -22.40 -7.44
CA GLY A 430 2.33 -21.09 -7.58
C GLY A 430 0.80 -21.16 -7.73
N TRP A 431 0.12 -20.07 -7.39
CA TRP A 431 -1.33 -19.90 -7.58
C TRP A 431 -1.71 -20.06 -9.05
N ARG A 432 -2.83 -20.75 -9.34
CA ARG A 432 -3.32 -20.88 -10.72
C ARG A 432 -3.67 -19.48 -11.26
N GLY A 433 -3.15 -19.19 -12.44
CA GLY A 433 -3.70 -18.18 -13.34
C GLY A 433 -4.31 -18.88 -14.56
N PRO A 434 -4.78 -18.14 -15.58
CA PRO A 434 -5.27 -18.74 -16.80
C PRO A 434 -4.17 -19.60 -17.43
N LYS A 435 -4.35 -20.93 -17.28
CA LYS A 435 -3.48 -22.06 -17.69
C LYS A 435 -2.23 -22.29 -16.82
N THR A 436 -2.32 -23.23 -15.87
CA THR A 436 -1.13 -23.84 -15.24
C THR A 436 -1.27 -25.36 -15.13
N ARG A 437 -0.27 -26.11 -15.63
CA ARG A 437 -0.20 -27.58 -15.63
C ARG A 437 0.29 -28.13 -14.27
N VAL A 438 -0.30 -29.25 -13.87
CA VAL A 438 0.05 -30.08 -12.68
C VAL A 438 1.50 -30.58 -12.73
N LEU A 439 2.23 -30.57 -11.61
CA LEU A 439 3.61 -31.06 -11.52
C LEU A 439 3.77 -32.06 -10.37
N GLY A 440 4.27 -33.27 -10.65
CA GLY A 440 4.56 -34.27 -9.61
C GLY A 440 5.76 -33.93 -8.70
N ALA A 441 5.84 -34.54 -7.51
CA ALA A 441 6.84 -34.24 -6.46
C ALA A 441 8.31 -34.30 -6.92
N ARG A 442 8.69 -35.29 -7.76
CA ARG A 442 10.04 -35.35 -8.37
C ARG A 442 10.29 -34.20 -9.34
N ALA A 443 9.26 -33.75 -10.06
CA ALA A 443 9.33 -32.62 -10.97
C ALA A 443 9.40 -31.28 -10.21
N ILE A 444 8.78 -31.15 -9.04
CA ILE A 444 8.89 -29.99 -8.14
C ILE A 444 10.33 -29.81 -7.65
N VAL A 445 10.95 -30.87 -7.11
CA VAL A 445 12.37 -30.84 -6.71
C VAL A 445 13.27 -30.55 -7.91
N ASN A 446 12.97 -31.13 -9.08
CA ASN A 446 13.71 -30.85 -10.31
C ASN A 446 13.48 -29.42 -10.86
N ARG A 447 12.34 -28.78 -10.58
CA ARG A 447 12.05 -27.37 -10.94
C ARG A 447 12.88 -26.42 -10.09
N PHE A 448 13.00 -26.68 -8.78
CA PHE A 448 13.90 -25.93 -7.90
C PHE A 448 15.39 -26.31 -8.09
N ARG A 449 15.68 -27.49 -8.68
CA ARG A 449 17.03 -27.90 -9.10
C ARG A 449 17.38 -27.48 -10.53
N ARG A 450 16.45 -26.98 -11.36
CA ARG A 450 16.73 -26.53 -12.73
C ARG A 450 17.65 -25.30 -12.69
N ARG A 451 18.96 -25.56 -12.70
CA ARG A 451 19.83 -24.89 -13.66
C ARG A 451 19.22 -25.11 -15.05
N LEU A 452 19.19 -24.05 -15.84
CA LEU A 452 18.95 -24.05 -17.29
C LEU A 452 19.31 -25.41 -17.91
N GLY A 453 18.30 -26.20 -18.26
CA GLY A 453 18.48 -27.45 -18.99
C GLY A 453 18.56 -27.18 -20.50
N PRO A 454 19.34 -27.96 -21.26
CA PRO A 454 19.72 -27.67 -22.64
C PRO A 454 18.55 -27.98 -23.57
N GLY A 455 17.83 -26.95 -24.01
CA GLY A 455 16.60 -27.16 -24.78
C GLY A 455 16.09 -25.91 -25.51
N ARG A 456 17.00 -25.05 -25.96
CA ARG A 456 16.81 -24.22 -27.15
C ARG A 456 18.19 -24.10 -27.79
N ARG A 457 18.40 -24.75 -28.94
CA ARG A 457 19.42 -24.34 -29.92
C ARG A 457 18.99 -22.96 -30.45
N ALA A 458 19.11 -21.95 -29.59
CA ALA A 458 19.31 -20.59 -30.05
C ALA A 458 20.77 -20.53 -30.48
N SER A 459 20.99 -19.99 -31.68
CA SER A 459 22.28 -19.71 -32.31
C SER A 459 23.40 -19.56 -31.30
N ILE A 460 24.50 -20.29 -31.49
CA ILE A 460 25.72 -20.17 -30.70
C ILE A 460 26.26 -18.74 -30.86
N LYS A 461 25.70 -17.80 -30.11
CA LYS A 461 26.34 -16.54 -29.79
C LYS A 461 27.54 -16.95 -28.94
N ARG A 462 28.75 -16.69 -29.45
CA ARG A 462 30.04 -16.84 -28.75
C ARG A 462 29.82 -16.66 -27.25
N LEU A 463 30.13 -17.70 -26.46
CA LEU A 463 30.09 -17.67 -25.00
C LEU A 463 30.82 -16.42 -24.49
N LYS A 464 30.09 -15.33 -24.21
CA LYS A 464 30.63 -14.22 -23.42
C LYS A 464 30.76 -14.76 -22.00
N VAL A 465 31.95 -15.27 -21.69
CA VAL A 465 32.34 -15.66 -20.33
C VAL A 465 32.21 -14.42 -19.45
N ASP A 466 31.37 -14.47 -18.42
CA ASP A 466 31.23 -13.37 -17.47
C ASP A 466 32.53 -13.24 -16.65
N PRO A 467 33.34 -12.19 -16.87
CA PRO A 467 34.65 -12.07 -16.25
C PRO A 467 34.56 -11.93 -14.73
N VAL A 468 33.49 -11.31 -14.21
CA VAL A 468 33.28 -11.14 -12.77
C VAL A 468 33.03 -12.49 -12.12
N ARG A 469 32.24 -13.35 -12.77
CA ARG A 469 31.96 -14.71 -12.28
C ARG A 469 33.19 -15.61 -12.31
N VAL A 470 34.03 -15.49 -13.35
CA VAL A 470 35.31 -16.21 -13.41
C VAL A 470 36.24 -15.73 -12.30
N LEU A 471 36.36 -14.41 -12.12
CA LEU A 471 37.19 -13.83 -11.08
C LEU A 471 36.73 -14.25 -9.69
N ALA A 472 35.42 -14.29 -9.44
CA ALA A 472 34.83 -14.75 -8.18
C ALA A 472 35.14 -16.22 -7.86
N GLY A 473 35.39 -17.03 -8.89
CA GLY A 473 35.77 -18.44 -8.77
C GLY A 473 37.27 -18.68 -8.59
N ARG A 474 38.14 -17.68 -8.74
CA ARG A 474 39.59 -17.86 -8.58
C ARG A 474 39.95 -18.17 -7.13
N GLY A 475 40.95 -19.03 -6.94
CA GLY A 475 41.41 -19.52 -5.63
C GLY A 475 41.57 -18.43 -4.56
N PRO A 476 42.32 -17.33 -4.83
CA PRO A 476 42.54 -16.26 -3.85
C PRO A 476 41.25 -15.54 -3.44
N VAL A 477 40.37 -15.24 -4.40
CA VAL A 477 39.10 -14.55 -4.14
C VAL A 477 38.17 -15.45 -3.33
N ARG A 478 38.06 -16.73 -3.74
CA ARG A 478 37.27 -17.72 -3.03
C ARG A 478 37.78 -17.97 -1.62
N GLN A 479 39.10 -17.93 -1.39
CA GLN A 479 39.70 -18.07 -0.05
C GLN A 479 39.38 -16.86 0.82
N ARG A 480 39.52 -15.64 0.28
CA ARG A 480 39.23 -14.37 1.00
C ARG A 480 37.76 -14.26 1.41
N PHE A 481 36.84 -14.52 0.49
CA PHE A 481 35.40 -14.30 0.70
C PHE A 481 34.61 -15.57 1.03
N ARG A 482 35.29 -16.68 1.34
CA ARG A 482 34.65 -17.95 1.66
C ARG A 482 33.66 -17.77 2.81
N ARG A 483 32.40 -18.21 2.61
CA ARG A 483 31.35 -18.20 3.64
C ARG A 483 31.20 -16.83 4.31
N SER A 484 31.32 -15.78 3.52
CA SER A 484 31.28 -14.41 4.04
C SER A 484 29.88 -14.03 4.51
N TRP A 485 29.86 -13.25 5.58
CA TRP A 485 28.69 -12.52 6.06
C TRP A 485 28.85 -11.09 5.59
N VAL A 486 27.87 -10.59 4.84
CA VAL A 486 27.85 -9.22 4.34
C VAL A 486 26.83 -8.45 5.15
N LEU A 487 27.29 -7.44 5.90
CA LEU A 487 26.47 -6.57 6.72
C LEU A 487 26.39 -5.18 6.10
N MET A 488 25.23 -4.55 6.20
CA MET A 488 25.01 -3.15 5.81
C MET A 488 23.79 -2.58 6.53
N ASP A 489 23.71 -1.27 6.67
CA ASP A 489 22.46 -0.60 7.07
C ASP A 489 21.74 -0.08 5.84
N ARG A 490 22.17 1.06 5.31
CA ARG A 490 21.77 1.57 4.00
C ARG A 490 22.95 1.47 3.03
N ILE A 491 22.71 1.84 1.77
CA ILE A 491 23.77 1.91 0.78
C ILE A 491 24.76 3.04 1.13
N HIS A 492 24.27 4.20 1.60
CA HIS A 492 25.08 5.39 1.87
C HIS A 492 25.34 5.66 3.36
N ASP A 493 24.49 5.16 4.24
CA ASP A 493 24.56 5.41 5.69
C ASP A 493 24.75 4.12 6.50
N ALA A 494 25.46 4.26 7.63
CA ALA A 494 25.64 3.23 8.64
C ALA A 494 24.93 3.65 9.96
N ASN A 495 25.49 3.28 11.11
CA ASN A 495 25.04 3.66 12.45
C ASN A 495 23.68 3.10 12.91
N ASP A 496 23.23 1.97 12.33
CA ASP A 496 22.08 1.20 12.84
C ASP A 496 22.51 -0.24 13.19
N SER A 497 21.55 -1.15 13.35
CA SER A 497 21.74 -2.52 13.83
C SER A 497 22.77 -3.32 13.02
N GLY A 498 22.91 -3.05 11.73
CA GLY A 498 23.90 -3.68 10.86
C GLY A 498 25.32 -3.31 11.26
N GLU A 499 25.62 -2.02 11.48
CA GLU A 499 26.92 -1.58 11.97
C GLU A 499 27.23 -2.15 13.36
N ILE A 500 26.27 -2.07 14.29
CA ILE A 500 26.47 -2.54 15.66
C ILE A 500 26.78 -4.04 15.69
N LEU A 501 26.03 -4.85 14.94
CA LEU A 501 26.30 -6.28 14.82
C LEU A 501 27.67 -6.54 14.16
N PHE A 502 28.05 -5.77 13.14
CA PHE A 502 29.34 -5.91 12.49
C PHE A 502 30.50 -5.69 13.47
N ARG A 503 30.46 -4.59 14.24
CA ARG A 503 31.48 -4.30 15.26
C ARG A 503 31.55 -5.43 16.29
N TRP A 504 30.41 -5.82 16.83
CA TRP A 504 30.32 -6.90 17.82
C TRP A 504 30.91 -8.21 17.29
N LEU A 505 30.65 -8.58 16.03
CA LEU A 505 31.24 -9.76 15.39
C LEU A 505 32.76 -9.67 15.23
N ARG A 506 33.33 -8.47 15.06
CA ARG A 506 34.80 -8.29 15.00
C ARG A 506 35.46 -8.43 16.35
N ASP A 507 34.78 -8.00 17.39
CA ASP A 507 35.35 -8.03 18.73
C ASP A 507 35.13 -9.40 19.41
N ASN A 508 33.99 -10.06 19.16
CA ASN A 508 33.57 -11.25 19.90
C ASN A 508 33.57 -12.56 19.08
N ARG A 509 33.51 -12.48 17.75
CA ARG A 509 33.40 -13.65 16.85
C ARG A 509 34.38 -13.57 15.67
N PRO A 510 35.71 -13.52 15.92
CA PRO A 510 36.72 -13.38 14.87
C PRO A 510 36.71 -14.54 13.85
N ASP A 511 36.15 -15.68 14.24
CA ASP A 511 35.93 -16.85 13.39
C ASP A 511 34.93 -16.59 12.24
N VAL A 512 33.99 -15.66 12.43
CA VAL A 512 33.03 -15.27 11.39
C VAL A 512 33.72 -14.37 10.36
N ASN A 513 33.61 -14.72 9.08
CA ASN A 513 34.15 -13.91 7.98
C ASN A 513 33.22 -12.74 7.63
N ALA A 514 33.06 -11.80 8.56
CA ALA A 514 32.19 -10.62 8.42
C ALA A 514 32.85 -9.48 7.64
N TRP A 515 32.07 -8.87 6.75
CA TRP A 515 32.41 -7.72 5.92
C TRP A 515 31.30 -6.69 5.99
N PHE A 516 31.64 -5.40 6.06
CA PHE A 516 30.68 -4.31 6.01
C PHE A 516 30.71 -3.66 4.63
N THR A 517 29.55 -3.37 4.05
CA THR A 517 29.45 -2.74 2.73
C THR A 517 28.74 -1.41 2.81
N LEU A 518 29.35 -0.38 2.25
CA LEU A 518 28.88 1.00 2.29
C LEU A 518 29.37 1.72 1.03
N GLU A 519 28.68 2.76 0.59
CA GLU A 519 29.12 3.62 -0.48
C GLU A 519 30.46 4.29 -0.13
N LYS A 520 31.33 4.40 -1.13
CA LYS A 520 32.69 4.89 -0.91
C LYS A 520 32.66 6.40 -0.61
N ASP A 521 33.55 6.83 0.27
CA ASP A 521 33.83 8.25 0.53
C ASP A 521 32.69 9.03 1.22
N THR A 522 31.63 8.36 1.67
CA THR A 522 30.61 8.91 2.59
C THR A 522 31.21 9.24 3.97
N PRO A 523 30.57 10.09 4.79
CA PRO A 523 31.04 10.38 6.16
C PRO A 523 31.26 9.11 6.99
N ASP A 524 30.29 8.18 6.95
CA ASP A 524 30.38 6.91 7.66
C ASP A 524 31.47 5.97 7.12
N TRP A 525 31.75 6.01 5.81
CA TRP A 525 32.87 5.27 5.23
C TRP A 525 34.21 5.75 5.81
N LYS A 526 34.39 7.06 5.89
CA LYS A 526 35.61 7.67 6.45
C LYS A 526 35.73 7.34 7.94
N ARG A 527 34.62 7.44 8.69
CA ARG A 527 34.54 7.10 10.13
C ARG A 527 34.89 5.64 10.39
N LEU A 528 34.23 4.68 9.74
CA LEU A 528 34.51 3.24 9.92
C LEU A 528 35.96 2.86 9.54
N LYS A 529 36.53 3.55 8.55
CA LYS A 529 37.95 3.36 8.19
C LYS A 529 38.88 3.90 9.27
N ALA A 530 38.59 5.06 9.84
CA ALA A 530 39.33 5.66 10.96
C ALA A 530 39.26 4.79 12.23
N ASP A 531 38.10 4.18 12.49
CA ASP A 531 37.86 3.24 13.59
C ASP A 531 38.59 1.89 13.43
N GLY A 532 39.41 1.72 12.38
CA GLY A 532 40.24 0.54 12.17
C GLY A 532 39.62 -0.57 11.31
N TYR A 533 38.38 -0.41 10.82
CA TYR A 533 37.69 -1.44 10.04
C TYR A 533 38.01 -1.43 8.54
N GLY A 534 38.93 -0.58 8.08
CA GLY A 534 39.23 -0.40 6.65
C GLY A 534 39.58 -1.68 5.88
N LYS A 535 40.15 -2.71 6.52
CA LYS A 535 40.46 -4.02 5.89
C LYS A 535 39.23 -4.91 5.70
N ARG A 536 38.10 -4.59 6.34
CA ARG A 536 36.83 -5.33 6.33
C ARG A 536 35.67 -4.52 5.73
N LEU A 537 35.96 -3.32 5.22
CA LEU A 537 35.01 -2.42 4.59
C LEU A 537 35.12 -2.54 3.06
N VAL A 538 34.00 -2.74 2.36
CA VAL A 538 33.97 -2.91 0.90
C VAL A 538 32.99 -1.92 0.25
N ALA A 539 33.48 -1.18 -0.75
CA ALA A 539 32.71 -0.15 -1.44
C ALA A 539 31.54 -0.77 -2.23
N HIS A 540 30.31 -0.38 -1.90
CA HIS A 540 29.11 -0.84 -2.60
C HIS A 540 29.21 -0.56 -4.11
N GLY A 541 28.80 -1.50 -4.95
CA GLY A 541 28.87 -1.39 -6.42
C GLY A 541 30.26 -1.67 -7.06
N SER A 542 31.34 -1.68 -6.26
CA SER A 542 32.70 -1.97 -6.74
C SER A 542 32.87 -3.39 -7.27
N LEU A 543 33.99 -3.66 -7.96
CA LEU A 543 34.33 -5.02 -8.38
C LEU A 543 34.50 -5.94 -7.16
N GLU A 544 35.19 -5.48 -6.11
CA GLU A 544 35.40 -6.25 -4.89
C GLU A 544 34.07 -6.63 -4.23
N TRP A 545 33.13 -5.70 -4.16
CA TRP A 545 31.77 -5.96 -3.66
C TRP A 545 31.06 -7.05 -4.46
N LYS A 546 31.16 -7.02 -5.79
CA LYS A 546 30.58 -8.08 -6.65
C LYS A 546 31.20 -9.45 -6.34
N LEU A 547 32.52 -9.52 -6.15
CA LEU A 547 33.22 -10.75 -5.82
C LEU A 547 32.84 -11.28 -4.43
N LEU A 548 32.70 -10.39 -3.45
CA LEU A 548 32.22 -10.68 -2.10
C LEU A 548 30.79 -11.25 -2.15
N MET A 549 29.85 -10.54 -2.77
CA MET A 549 28.45 -10.95 -2.87
C MET A 549 28.26 -12.30 -3.58
N LEU A 550 29.07 -12.60 -4.60
CA LEU A 550 29.03 -13.91 -5.29
C LEU A 550 29.52 -15.08 -4.41
N ASN A 551 30.24 -14.79 -3.32
CA ASN A 551 30.73 -15.77 -2.35
C ASN A 551 30.01 -15.70 -0.98
N ALA A 552 29.10 -14.74 -0.81
CA ALA A 552 28.36 -14.51 0.42
C ALA A 552 27.39 -15.67 0.73
N THR A 553 27.34 -16.05 2.00
CA THR A 553 26.35 -17.00 2.53
C THR A 553 25.23 -16.30 3.30
N HIS A 554 25.50 -15.11 3.83
CA HIS A 554 24.51 -14.27 4.50
C HIS A 554 24.61 -12.84 4.00
N LEU A 555 23.45 -12.23 3.74
CA LEU A 555 23.29 -10.80 3.57
C LEU A 555 22.40 -10.32 4.70
N ILE A 556 22.92 -9.42 5.53
CA ILE A 556 22.31 -9.01 6.79
C ILE A 556 22.14 -7.49 6.75
N SER A 557 20.93 -7.00 6.99
CA SER A 557 20.69 -5.56 6.95
C SER A 557 19.53 -5.11 7.83
N SER A 558 19.65 -3.91 8.40
CA SER A 558 18.56 -3.18 9.09
C SER A 558 17.47 -2.68 8.13
N HIS A 559 17.74 -2.64 6.82
CA HIS A 559 16.82 -2.19 5.79
C HIS A 559 16.56 -3.28 4.74
N ILE A 560 15.44 -3.20 4.03
CA ILE A 560 14.97 -4.26 3.11
C ILE A 560 14.47 -3.72 1.77
N ASP A 561 15.00 -2.58 1.36
CA ASP A 561 14.69 -2.00 0.05
C ASP A 561 15.12 -2.94 -1.08
N ALA A 562 14.43 -2.84 -2.23
CA ALA A 562 14.69 -3.72 -3.36
C ALA A 562 16.17 -3.76 -3.81
N PRO A 563 16.91 -2.62 -3.84
CA PRO A 563 18.34 -2.62 -4.15
C PRO A 563 19.22 -3.38 -3.14
N ILE A 564 18.79 -3.48 -1.88
CA ILE A 564 19.52 -4.20 -0.82
C ILE A 564 19.31 -5.71 -0.97
N GLN A 565 18.06 -6.16 -0.97
CA GLN A 565 17.75 -7.59 -0.98
C GLN A 565 18.06 -8.24 -2.35
N LYS A 566 17.78 -7.52 -3.43
CA LYS A 566 17.87 -8.00 -4.82
C LYS A 566 18.70 -7.05 -5.68
N PRO A 567 20.00 -6.85 -5.37
CA PRO A 567 20.84 -5.88 -6.05
C PRO A 567 20.98 -6.22 -7.53
N PRO A 568 20.43 -5.41 -8.47
CA PRO A 568 20.46 -5.72 -9.91
C PRO A 568 21.89 -5.89 -10.44
N ALA A 569 22.84 -5.15 -9.85
CA ALA A 569 24.27 -5.22 -10.16
C ALA A 569 24.89 -6.60 -9.88
N ILE A 570 24.29 -7.43 -9.01
CA ILE A 570 24.71 -8.83 -8.75
C ILE A 570 23.85 -9.82 -9.55
N LEU A 571 22.54 -9.58 -9.61
CA LEU A 571 21.58 -10.50 -10.24
C LEU A 571 21.86 -10.74 -11.73
N LYS A 572 22.48 -9.77 -12.42
CA LYS A 572 22.93 -9.94 -13.81
C LYS A 572 24.06 -10.97 -13.99
N HIS A 573 24.78 -11.31 -12.92
CA HIS A 573 25.92 -12.24 -12.93
C HIS A 573 25.51 -13.65 -12.45
N ALA A 574 24.70 -13.73 -11.39
CA ALA A 574 24.23 -14.99 -10.83
C ALA A 574 22.97 -14.82 -9.97
N ALA A 575 22.21 -15.91 -9.80
CA ALA A 575 21.15 -15.98 -8.80
C ALA A 575 21.74 -15.88 -7.38
N PRO A 576 21.05 -15.21 -6.43
CA PRO A 576 21.48 -15.10 -5.04
C PRO A 576 21.72 -16.47 -4.42
N ARG A 577 22.78 -16.58 -3.64
CA ARG A 577 23.11 -17.78 -2.85
C ARG A 577 23.12 -17.53 -1.35
N TRP A 578 22.99 -16.26 -0.95
CA TRP A 578 22.93 -15.86 0.44
C TRP A 578 21.53 -16.07 1.02
N LYS A 579 21.47 -16.27 2.33
CA LYS A 579 20.26 -16.11 3.13
C LYS A 579 20.15 -14.66 3.58
N PHE A 580 18.96 -14.09 3.54
CA PHE A 580 18.73 -12.70 3.93
C PHE A 580 18.21 -12.59 5.36
N SER A 581 18.89 -11.80 6.20
CA SER A 581 18.50 -11.54 7.58
C SER A 581 18.12 -10.07 7.74
N PHE A 582 16.85 -9.83 8.06
CA PHE A 582 16.31 -8.50 8.27
C PHE A 582 16.42 -8.13 9.76
N LEU A 583 17.28 -7.17 10.05
CA LEU A 583 17.57 -6.70 11.41
C LEU A 583 16.63 -5.61 11.89
N GLN A 584 15.83 -5.02 11.00
CA GLN A 584 14.98 -3.86 11.26
C GLN A 584 15.75 -2.58 11.67
N HIS A 585 15.05 -1.45 11.63
CA HIS A 585 15.53 -0.12 12.06
C HIS A 585 14.55 0.53 13.05
N GLY A 586 13.72 -0.28 13.70
CA GLY A 586 12.68 0.13 14.64
C GLY A 586 11.80 -1.06 15.01
N VAL A 587 11.09 -0.95 16.12
CA VAL A 587 10.01 -1.88 16.45
C VAL A 587 8.85 -1.59 15.49
N ILE A 588 8.41 -2.61 14.75
CA ILE A 588 7.22 -2.50 13.91
C ILE A 588 6.00 -2.53 14.83
N LYS A 589 5.28 -1.41 14.85
CA LYS A 589 4.02 -1.24 15.60
C LYS A 589 2.79 -1.21 14.67
N ASP A 590 3.00 -0.79 13.42
CA ASP A 590 1.99 -0.64 12.36
C ASP A 590 1.98 -1.86 11.43
N ASP A 591 0.87 -2.10 10.72
CA ASP A 591 0.80 -3.16 9.71
C ASP A 591 1.54 -2.76 8.42
N LEU A 592 2.71 -3.37 8.23
CA LEU A 592 3.59 -3.26 7.06
C LEU A 592 3.55 -4.52 6.16
N SER A 593 2.57 -5.41 6.35
CA SER A 593 2.48 -6.71 5.68
C SER A 593 2.48 -6.58 4.15
N ARG A 594 1.82 -5.56 3.58
CA ARG A 594 1.80 -5.31 2.13
C ARG A 594 3.18 -5.05 1.53
N TRP A 595 4.05 -4.39 2.29
CA TRP A 595 5.42 -4.12 1.87
C TRP A 595 6.35 -5.31 2.09
N LEU A 596 6.17 -6.03 3.21
CA LEU A 596 7.08 -7.07 3.66
C LEU A 596 6.74 -8.46 3.10
N ASN A 597 5.45 -8.79 2.88
CA ASN A 597 5.03 -10.09 2.35
C ASN A 597 5.68 -10.47 1.01
N PRO A 598 5.87 -9.54 0.04
CA PRO A 598 6.57 -9.84 -1.21
C PRO A 598 8.08 -10.10 -1.05
N LYS A 599 8.66 -9.81 0.12
CA LYS A 599 10.11 -9.87 0.38
C LYS A 599 10.54 -11.29 0.76
N GLN A 600 11.76 -11.64 0.35
CA GLN A 600 12.40 -12.89 0.77
C GLN A 600 13.23 -12.69 2.04
N ILE A 601 12.63 -13.00 3.18
CA ILE A 601 13.28 -12.96 4.50
C ILE A 601 13.50 -14.40 4.97
N ASP A 602 14.75 -14.73 5.29
CA ASP A 602 15.11 -16.03 5.89
C ASP A 602 15.19 -15.95 7.42
N LEU A 603 15.53 -14.78 7.97
CA LEU A 603 15.44 -14.44 9.39
C LEU A 603 14.87 -13.03 9.55
N PHE A 604 13.81 -12.91 10.33
CA PHE A 604 13.13 -11.68 10.72
C PHE A 604 13.32 -11.51 12.22
N VAL A 605 14.16 -10.58 12.66
CA VAL A 605 14.36 -10.33 14.09
C VAL A 605 13.24 -9.44 14.62
N THR A 606 12.79 -9.65 15.85
CA THR A 606 11.78 -8.84 16.55
C THR A 606 12.27 -8.55 17.97
N SER A 607 11.68 -7.54 18.61
CA SER A 607 12.14 -7.01 19.89
C SER A 607 11.11 -7.07 21.00
N THR A 608 9.82 -7.09 20.67
CA THR A 608 8.72 -7.17 21.64
C THR A 608 7.88 -8.40 21.35
N SER A 609 7.24 -8.96 22.38
CA SER A 609 6.36 -10.12 22.21
C SER A 609 5.17 -9.78 21.30
N ALA A 610 4.59 -8.60 21.46
CA ALA A 610 3.48 -8.13 20.63
C ALA A 610 3.88 -7.94 19.15
N GLU A 611 5.09 -7.43 18.87
CA GLU A 611 5.64 -7.37 17.52
C GLU A 611 5.80 -8.77 16.92
N TYR A 612 6.38 -9.71 17.69
CA TYR A 612 6.53 -11.10 17.28
C TYR A 612 5.17 -11.72 16.91
N ASP A 613 4.17 -11.61 17.79
CA ASP A 613 2.83 -12.17 17.58
C ASP A 613 2.13 -11.52 16.39
N SER A 614 2.29 -10.20 16.21
CA SER A 614 1.69 -9.48 15.08
C SER A 614 2.21 -9.93 13.72
N ILE A 615 3.41 -10.54 13.66
CA ILE A 615 4.04 -10.99 12.41
C ILE A 615 3.95 -12.52 12.25
N ALA A 616 4.23 -13.27 13.31
CA ALA A 616 4.32 -14.73 13.28
C ALA A 616 3.02 -15.44 13.68
N GLY A 617 2.19 -14.78 14.49
CA GLY A 617 0.98 -15.35 15.10
C GLY A 617 -0.14 -15.63 14.10
N ASP A 618 -1.12 -16.39 14.57
CA ASP A 618 -2.37 -16.63 13.85
C ASP A 618 -3.21 -15.35 13.76
N GLY A 619 -3.99 -15.21 12.69
CA GLY A 619 -4.74 -13.98 12.37
C GLY A 619 -3.87 -12.85 11.80
N SER A 620 -2.54 -12.93 11.92
CA SER A 620 -1.63 -11.94 11.38
C SER A 620 -1.76 -11.81 9.84
N PRO A 621 -1.73 -10.58 9.28
CA PRO A 621 -1.75 -10.37 7.83
C PRO A 621 -0.41 -10.69 7.14
N TYR A 622 0.64 -10.99 7.91
CA TYR A 622 1.97 -11.32 7.40
C TYR A 622 2.06 -12.77 6.91
N VAL A 623 2.94 -13.07 5.95
CA VAL A 623 3.18 -14.45 5.44
C VAL A 623 4.29 -15.20 6.18
N PHE A 624 4.86 -14.60 7.23
CA PHE A 624 5.99 -15.15 7.98
C PHE A 624 5.48 -15.99 9.15
N THR A 625 6.15 -17.11 9.41
CA THR A 625 5.84 -18.02 10.53
C THR A 625 6.91 -17.93 11.60
N ALA A 626 6.73 -18.63 12.72
CA ALA A 626 7.76 -18.81 13.75
C ALA A 626 9.09 -19.40 13.21
N LYS A 627 9.11 -19.98 12.00
CA LYS A 627 10.34 -20.40 11.34
C LYS A 627 11.23 -19.22 10.96
N GLU A 628 10.63 -18.15 10.43
CA GLU A 628 11.34 -16.98 9.94
C GLU A 628 11.53 -15.94 11.05
N VAL A 629 10.55 -15.79 11.93
CA VAL A 629 10.51 -14.73 12.94
C VAL A 629 11.16 -15.21 14.24
N GLN A 630 12.03 -14.39 14.82
CA GLN A 630 12.75 -14.70 16.06
C GLN A 630 12.74 -13.49 16.99
N LEU A 631 12.52 -13.74 18.28
CA LEU A 631 12.48 -12.71 19.33
C LEU A 631 13.88 -12.55 19.94
N THR A 632 14.70 -11.70 19.33
CA THR A 632 16.11 -11.53 19.71
C THR A 632 16.43 -10.17 20.32
N GLY A 633 15.57 -9.17 20.10
CA GLY A 633 15.93 -7.76 20.23
C GLY A 633 16.74 -7.27 19.01
N LEU A 634 16.80 -5.94 18.84
CA LEU A 634 17.61 -5.32 17.80
C LEU A 634 19.08 -5.21 18.27
N PRO A 635 20.08 -5.51 17.42
CA PRO A 635 21.49 -5.31 17.76
C PRO A 635 21.81 -3.92 18.34
N ARG A 636 21.17 -2.87 17.81
CA ARG A 636 21.35 -1.50 18.34
C ARG A 636 20.88 -1.31 19.78
N PHE A 637 19.98 -2.15 20.29
CA PHE A 637 19.52 -2.08 21.69
C PHE A 637 20.61 -2.46 22.68
N ASP A 638 21.65 -3.19 22.27
CA ASP A 638 22.81 -3.43 23.14
C ASP A 638 23.56 -2.12 23.43
N ARG A 639 23.66 -1.25 22.42
CA ARG A 639 24.26 0.09 22.57
C ARG A 639 23.34 1.01 23.37
N LEU A 640 22.02 0.97 23.18
CA LEU A 640 21.06 1.68 24.06
C LEU A 640 21.20 1.23 25.51
N HIS A 641 21.29 -0.08 25.76
CA HIS A 641 21.47 -0.63 27.10
C HIS A 641 22.76 -0.14 27.76
N ALA A 642 23.86 -0.10 27.01
CA ALA A 642 25.13 0.42 27.49
C ALA A 642 25.07 1.93 27.80
N LYS A 643 24.47 2.72 26.90
CA LYS A 643 24.33 4.18 27.05
C LYS A 643 23.39 4.55 28.20
N ALA A 644 22.31 3.82 28.40
CA ALA A 644 21.39 4.05 29.52
C ALA A 644 22.08 3.94 30.89
N LYS A 645 23.09 3.05 31.02
CA LYS A 645 23.91 2.95 32.23
C LYS A 645 24.93 4.08 32.38
N GLN A 646 25.33 4.67 31.27
CA GLN A 646 26.30 5.79 31.26
C GLN A 646 25.64 7.12 31.64
N PHE A 647 24.38 7.33 31.22
CA PHE A 647 23.64 8.57 31.44
C PHE A 647 22.47 8.30 32.40
N SER A 648 22.60 8.75 33.65
CA SER A 648 21.55 8.68 34.68
C SER A 648 21.52 9.96 35.50
N GLY A 649 20.36 10.29 36.09
CA GLY A 649 20.21 11.51 36.90
C GLY A 649 20.58 12.77 36.11
N ASP A 650 21.59 13.49 36.57
CA ASP A 650 22.06 14.75 35.95
C ASP A 650 22.62 14.56 34.53
N GLY A 651 23.02 13.34 34.15
CA GLY A 651 23.44 13.04 32.78
C GLY A 651 22.28 13.05 31.77
N CYS A 652 21.03 13.04 32.24
CA CYS A 652 19.83 13.19 31.41
C CYS A 652 19.46 14.67 31.36
N ASP A 653 20.08 15.42 30.45
CA ASP A 653 19.99 16.88 30.39
C ASP A 653 19.06 17.43 29.30
N LEU A 654 18.39 16.57 28.52
CA LEU A 654 17.56 16.99 27.38
C LEU A 654 16.06 16.78 27.60
N ILE A 655 15.26 17.79 27.27
CA ILE A 655 13.87 17.62 26.85
C ILE A 655 13.94 17.40 25.34
N LEU A 656 13.93 16.14 24.91
CA LEU A 656 14.14 15.76 23.51
C LEU A 656 12.81 15.77 22.77
N VAL A 657 12.70 16.60 21.73
CA VAL A 657 11.53 16.72 20.87
C VAL A 657 11.86 16.11 19.52
N ALA A 658 11.18 15.02 19.16
CA ALA A 658 11.46 14.26 17.94
C ALA A 658 10.17 13.88 17.19
N PRO A 659 9.65 14.76 16.32
CA PRO A 659 8.40 14.52 15.61
C PRO A 659 8.57 13.65 14.35
N THR A 660 7.53 12.92 13.99
CA THR A 660 7.45 12.11 12.77
C THR A 660 7.06 12.98 11.58
N TRP A 661 7.56 12.67 10.38
CA TRP A 661 7.13 13.36 9.16
C TRP A 661 5.68 13.06 8.78
N ARG A 662 5.10 13.78 7.82
CA ARG A 662 3.75 13.48 7.27
C ARG A 662 3.80 13.26 5.77
N ASN A 663 3.08 12.24 5.27
CA ASN A 663 3.15 11.87 3.87
C ASN A 663 2.53 12.93 2.95
N TRP A 664 1.49 13.63 3.42
CA TRP A 664 0.85 14.72 2.69
C TRP A 664 1.62 16.05 2.74
N LEU A 665 2.64 16.18 3.60
CA LEU A 665 3.43 17.41 3.73
C LEU A 665 4.74 17.39 2.95
N VAL A 666 5.13 16.23 2.40
CA VAL A 666 6.41 16.10 1.70
C VAL A 666 6.21 15.45 0.33
N PRO A 667 6.70 16.05 -0.78
CA PRO A 667 6.53 15.52 -2.12
C PRO A 667 7.01 14.06 -2.27
N PRO A 668 6.43 13.28 -3.22
CA PRO A 668 6.89 11.93 -3.52
C PRO A 668 8.39 11.89 -3.88
N LEU A 669 9.06 10.79 -3.51
CA LEU A 669 10.47 10.57 -3.88
C LEU A 669 10.63 10.52 -5.41
N GLN A 670 11.63 11.23 -5.94
CA GLN A 670 12.04 11.06 -7.33
C GLN A 670 12.60 9.64 -7.54
N ALA A 671 12.26 9.01 -8.66
CA ALA A 671 12.70 7.65 -8.97
C ALA A 671 14.23 7.54 -8.97
N GLY A 672 14.78 6.73 -8.06
CA GLY A 672 16.23 6.53 -7.93
C GLY A 672 16.94 7.44 -6.94
N SER A 673 16.23 8.35 -6.28
CA SER A 673 16.74 9.18 -5.17
C SER A 673 16.03 8.82 -3.86
N GLN A 674 16.76 8.94 -2.74
CA GLN A 674 16.17 8.90 -1.39
C GLN A 674 16.05 10.29 -0.76
N ARG A 675 16.51 11.36 -1.44
CA ARG A 675 16.45 12.74 -0.95
C ARG A 675 15.18 13.44 -1.43
N ARG A 676 14.54 14.18 -0.54
CA ARG A 676 13.33 14.98 -0.80
C ARG A 676 13.65 16.47 -0.84
N VAL A 677 12.85 17.22 -1.60
CA VAL A 677 12.86 18.69 -1.62
C VAL A 677 11.61 19.15 -0.87
N ILE A 678 11.75 20.13 0.02
CA ILE A 678 10.63 20.70 0.79
C ILE A 678 10.12 21.94 0.04
N ASP A 679 8.80 22.05 -0.10
CA ASP A 679 8.13 23.21 -0.69
C ASP A 679 8.02 24.35 0.34
N ARG A 680 7.97 25.61 -0.11
CA ARG A 680 7.74 26.78 0.74
C ARG A 680 6.42 26.70 1.52
N HIS A 681 5.38 26.09 0.94
CA HIS A 681 4.08 25.91 1.62
C HIS A 681 4.16 25.02 2.87
N PHE A 682 5.26 24.26 3.06
CA PHE A 682 5.46 23.43 4.25
C PHE A 682 5.45 24.26 5.55
N PHE A 683 6.00 25.47 5.52
CA PHE A 683 6.16 26.32 6.71
C PHE A 683 4.84 26.92 7.21
N ASP A 684 3.82 27.00 6.36
CA ASP A 684 2.49 27.52 6.71
C ASP A 684 1.55 26.44 7.26
N THR A 685 2.04 25.21 7.41
CA THR A 685 1.21 24.05 7.80
C THR A 685 0.93 24.04 9.29
N GLU A 686 -0.24 23.52 9.67
CA GLU A 686 -0.59 23.23 11.08
C GLU A 686 0.53 22.45 11.79
N TYR A 687 1.16 21.50 11.10
CA TYR A 687 2.29 20.74 11.63
C TYR A 687 3.44 21.64 12.10
N VAL A 688 3.89 22.58 11.27
CA VAL A 688 4.99 23.50 11.64
C VAL A 688 4.53 24.47 12.73
N GLN A 689 3.30 24.97 12.64
CA GLN A 689 2.73 25.87 13.63
C GLN A 689 2.68 25.24 15.03
N GLN A 690 2.15 24.03 15.16
CA GLN A 690 1.99 23.32 16.43
C GLN A 690 3.34 22.98 17.07
N TRP A 691 4.30 22.45 16.31
CA TRP A 691 5.63 22.15 16.84
C TRP A 691 6.41 23.39 17.23
N THR A 692 6.30 24.47 16.45
CA THR A 692 6.98 25.75 16.77
C THR A 692 6.35 26.41 18.00
N ALA A 693 5.02 26.34 18.14
CA ALA A 693 4.31 26.82 19.32
C ALA A 693 4.74 26.06 20.59
N PHE A 694 4.82 24.73 20.53
CA PHE A 694 5.33 23.91 21.64
C PHE A 694 6.77 24.28 22.03
N LEU A 695 7.67 24.36 21.04
CA LEU A 695 9.08 24.71 21.25
C LEU A 695 9.26 26.16 21.75
N GLY A 696 8.32 27.04 21.42
CA GLY A 696 8.29 28.45 21.82
C GLY A 696 7.56 28.74 23.12
N SER A 697 7.02 27.74 23.82
CA SER A 697 6.32 27.94 25.09
C SER A 697 7.25 28.55 26.15
N ARG A 698 6.75 29.59 26.81
CA ARG A 698 7.45 30.25 27.91
C ARG A 698 7.53 29.33 29.14
N GLU A 699 6.43 28.65 29.45
CA GLU A 699 6.31 27.70 30.54
C GLU A 699 7.31 26.55 30.38
N LEU A 700 7.47 26.03 29.15
CA LEU A 700 8.46 25.00 28.84
C LEU A 700 9.90 25.52 29.01
N SER A 701 10.16 26.76 28.58
CA SER A 701 11.47 27.41 28.73
C SER A 701 11.83 27.65 30.20
N ASP A 702 10.87 28.14 30.99
CA ASP A 702 11.03 28.38 32.43
C ASP A 702 11.20 27.04 33.18
N LEU A 703 10.50 25.98 32.77
CA LEU A 703 10.71 24.61 33.26
C LEU A 703 12.11 24.08 32.95
N ALA A 704 12.58 24.24 31.72
CA ALA A 704 13.91 23.80 31.33
C ALA A 704 14.98 24.53 32.16
N ALA A 705 14.86 25.84 32.32
CA ALA A 705 15.77 26.64 33.14
C ALA A 705 15.75 26.24 34.62
N ARG A 706 14.57 26.08 35.24
CA ARG A 706 14.44 25.74 36.67
C ARG A 706 14.96 24.34 37.01
N THR A 707 14.87 23.41 36.05
CA THR A 707 15.31 22.01 36.22
C THR A 707 16.69 21.72 35.64
N GLY A 708 17.37 22.75 35.10
CA GLY A 708 18.70 22.62 34.48
C GLY A 708 18.72 21.76 33.22
N LYS A 709 17.59 21.62 32.51
CA LYS A 709 17.47 20.86 31.27
C LYS A 709 17.55 21.78 30.05
N ARG A 710 17.82 21.20 28.88
CA ARG A 710 17.86 21.89 27.59
C ARG A 710 16.79 21.33 26.66
N ILE A 711 16.06 22.20 25.98
CA ILE A 711 15.10 21.81 24.95
C ILE A 711 15.88 21.51 23.68
N ALA A 712 15.72 20.32 23.12
CA ALA A 712 16.43 19.90 21.92
C ALA A 712 15.48 19.35 20.86
N PHE A 713 15.59 19.85 19.64
CA PHE A 713 14.71 19.50 18.53
C PHE A 713 15.44 18.63 17.49
N LEU A 714 14.95 17.42 17.27
CA LEU A 714 15.47 16.44 16.32
C LEU A 714 14.37 16.05 15.31
N PRO A 715 14.21 16.78 14.20
CA PRO A 715 13.20 16.46 13.21
C PRO A 715 13.54 15.17 12.45
N HIS A 716 12.53 14.39 12.08
CA HIS A 716 12.69 13.18 11.27
C HIS A 716 13.57 13.43 10.01
N PRO A 717 14.36 12.46 9.52
CA PRO A 717 15.25 12.65 8.37
C PRO A 717 14.62 13.24 7.11
N ASN A 718 13.33 12.94 6.86
CA ASN A 718 12.57 13.51 5.73
C ASN A 718 12.22 15.00 5.88
N ILE A 719 12.30 15.56 7.10
CA ILE A 719 12.06 16.99 7.40
C ILE A 719 13.37 17.74 7.65
N GLN A 720 14.48 17.03 7.93
CA GLN A 720 15.79 17.67 8.13
C GLN A 720 16.18 18.73 7.09
N PRO A 721 15.90 18.58 5.78
CA PRO A 721 16.19 19.64 4.81
C PRO A 721 15.50 20.99 5.08
N ALA A 722 14.41 21.00 5.86
CA ALA A 722 13.72 22.22 6.27
C ALA A 722 14.26 22.83 7.58
N LEU A 723 15.10 22.10 8.33
CA LEU A 723 15.52 22.50 9.67
C LEU A 723 16.27 23.85 9.68
N ASP A 724 17.09 24.10 8.66
CA ASP A 724 17.86 25.35 8.54
C ASP A 724 16.96 26.57 8.30
N ASP A 725 15.82 26.37 7.64
CA ASP A 725 14.84 27.41 7.31
C ASP A 725 13.74 27.56 8.39
N MET A 726 13.66 26.63 9.36
CA MET A 726 12.70 26.70 10.46
C MET A 726 13.08 27.78 11.49
N GLN A 727 12.13 28.68 11.76
CA GLN A 727 12.26 29.71 12.79
C GLN A 727 12.07 29.09 14.19
N LEU A 728 13.16 28.60 14.79
CA LEU A 728 13.17 28.06 16.14
C LEU A 728 13.76 29.07 17.15
N PRO A 729 13.24 29.14 18.40
CA PRO A 729 13.80 29.98 19.45
C PRO A 729 15.28 29.70 19.70
N GLU A 730 16.05 30.73 20.09
CA GLU A 730 17.48 30.59 20.38
C GLU A 730 17.78 29.63 21.55
N SER A 731 16.83 29.47 22.47
CA SER A 731 16.92 28.53 23.59
C SER A 731 16.85 27.05 23.17
N VAL A 732 16.42 26.75 21.94
CA VAL A 732 16.22 25.39 21.44
C VAL A 732 17.48 24.90 20.72
N VAL A 733 18.03 23.78 21.19
CA VAL A 733 19.18 23.11 20.56
C VAL A 733 18.72 22.37 19.31
N ARG A 734 19.23 22.76 18.15
CA ARG A 734 19.00 22.06 16.88
C ARG A 734 19.85 20.79 16.81
N LEU A 735 19.21 19.64 16.66
CA LEU A 735 19.88 18.34 16.49
C LEU A 735 19.63 17.77 15.09
N SER A 736 20.58 16.98 14.60
CA SER A 736 20.53 16.31 13.29
C SER A 736 20.93 14.84 13.42
N PHE A 737 20.39 14.02 12.52
CA PHE A 737 20.83 12.62 12.33
C PHE A 737 22.17 12.53 11.61
N ASP A 738 22.58 13.58 10.90
CA ASP A 738 23.79 13.57 10.10
C ASP A 738 25.02 13.78 10.99
N GLY A 739 25.95 12.82 10.96
CA GLY A 739 27.24 12.92 11.63
C GLY A 739 27.22 12.81 13.17
N ASN A 740 26.05 12.56 13.78
CA ASN A 740 25.88 12.54 15.24
C ASN A 740 25.40 11.17 15.78
N ASP A 741 25.70 10.89 17.05
CA ASP A 741 25.22 9.68 17.74
C ASP A 741 23.78 9.87 18.25
N VAL A 742 22.80 9.57 17.41
CA VAL A 742 21.38 9.68 17.77
C VAL A 742 21.01 8.86 19.01
N GLN A 743 21.68 7.73 19.26
CA GLN A 743 21.44 6.92 20.45
C GLN A 743 21.84 7.64 21.74
N GLU A 744 22.85 8.51 21.67
CA GLU A 744 23.26 9.35 22.79
C GLU A 744 22.22 10.43 23.10
N TYR A 745 21.56 11.01 22.10
CA TYR A 745 20.48 11.96 22.33
C TYR A 745 19.34 11.36 23.16
N PHE A 746 18.95 10.12 22.85
CA PHE A 746 17.96 9.42 23.65
C PHE A 746 18.48 9.06 25.05
N ALA A 747 19.76 8.67 25.16
CA ALA A 747 20.34 8.37 26.47
C ALA A 747 20.39 9.61 27.39
N ARG A 748 20.62 10.79 26.80
CA ARG A 748 20.60 12.10 27.48
C ARG A 748 19.19 12.69 27.66
N ALA A 749 18.16 12.09 27.07
CA ALA A 749 16.79 12.55 27.25
C ALA A 749 16.33 12.29 28.69
N ALA A 750 15.92 13.35 29.38
CA ALA A 750 15.14 13.28 30.61
C ALA A 750 13.67 12.93 30.30
N VAL A 751 13.17 13.40 29.16
CA VAL A 751 11.85 13.08 28.62
C VAL A 751 11.91 13.16 27.09
N LEU A 752 11.17 12.28 26.40
CA LEU A 752 10.96 12.31 24.96
C LEU A 752 9.57 12.84 24.64
N VAL A 753 9.48 13.92 23.88
CA VAL A 753 8.24 14.41 23.27
C VAL A 753 8.22 14.00 21.81
N THR A 754 7.22 13.23 21.40
CA THR A 754 7.08 12.70 20.03
C THR A 754 5.60 12.56 19.68
N ASP A 755 5.27 11.97 18.54
CA ASP A 755 3.90 11.82 18.04
C ASP A 755 3.59 10.36 17.67
N TYR A 756 3.81 9.96 16.41
CA TYR A 756 3.52 8.63 15.87
C TYR A 756 4.77 7.78 15.67
N SER A 757 5.85 8.09 16.40
CA SER A 757 7.19 7.55 16.13
C SER A 757 7.47 6.22 16.81
N SER A 758 8.14 5.30 16.10
CA SER A 758 8.75 4.12 16.72
C SER A 758 9.95 4.46 17.63
N MET A 759 10.43 5.71 17.61
CA MET A 759 11.49 6.19 18.51
C MET A 759 11.08 6.12 19.99
N ALA A 760 9.78 6.13 20.29
CA ALA A 760 9.26 5.93 21.64
C ALA A 760 9.71 4.60 22.25
N PHE A 761 9.90 3.54 21.44
CA PHE A 761 10.43 2.27 21.92
C PHE A 761 11.90 2.36 22.34
N ASN A 762 12.70 3.23 21.72
CA ASN A 762 14.09 3.45 22.16
C ASN A 762 14.12 4.12 23.54
N ALA A 763 13.27 5.15 23.74
CA ALA A 763 13.11 5.83 25.03
C ALA A 763 12.61 4.86 26.11
N ALA A 764 11.55 4.10 25.83
CA ALA A 764 11.02 3.08 26.72
C ALA A 764 12.06 2.01 27.09
N TYR A 765 12.87 1.55 26.12
CA TYR A 765 13.93 0.57 26.39
C TYR A 765 15.01 1.09 27.34
N MET A 766 15.10 2.41 27.57
CA MET A 766 16.02 3.05 28.51
C MET A 766 15.31 3.69 29.71
N ASP A 767 14.04 3.35 29.95
CA ASP A 767 13.20 3.93 31.02
C ASP A 767 13.11 5.46 30.95
N ARG A 768 13.06 6.03 29.74
CA ARG A 768 12.80 7.46 29.55
C ARG A 768 11.31 7.71 29.40
N PRO A 769 10.72 8.61 30.21
CA PRO A 769 9.33 9.03 30.04
C PRO A 769 9.06 9.56 28.63
N VAL A 770 7.85 9.34 28.14
CA VAL A 770 7.41 9.78 26.81
C VAL A 770 6.19 10.67 26.95
N VAL A 771 6.04 11.66 26.07
CA VAL A 771 4.80 12.41 25.85
C VAL A 771 4.46 12.30 24.37
N TYR A 772 3.23 11.89 24.06
CA TYR A 772 2.72 11.83 22.68
C TYR A 772 1.88 13.06 22.37
N PHE A 773 2.41 13.99 21.58
CA PHE A 773 1.71 15.16 21.09
C PHE A 773 1.12 14.90 19.69
N GLN A 774 -0.19 14.67 19.64
CA GLN A 774 -0.95 14.14 18.49
C GLN A 774 -2.10 15.07 18.11
N PHE A 775 -1.79 16.31 17.71
CA PHE A 775 -2.78 17.31 17.29
C PHE A 775 -3.54 16.94 16.02
N ASP A 776 -2.94 16.14 15.14
CA ASP A 776 -3.49 15.75 13.84
C ASP A 776 -3.95 14.27 13.78
N ALA A 777 -4.40 13.73 14.93
CA ALA A 777 -4.81 12.33 15.08
C ALA A 777 -5.87 11.89 14.06
N GLU A 778 -6.93 12.67 13.88
CA GLU A 778 -8.01 12.33 12.94
C GLU A 778 -7.49 12.14 11.50
N ARG A 779 -6.53 12.97 11.06
CA ARG A 779 -5.93 12.90 9.72
C ARG A 779 -4.94 11.75 9.59
N VAL A 780 -4.23 11.41 10.65
CA VAL A 780 -3.31 10.27 10.69
C VAL A 780 -4.09 8.95 10.71
N GLU A 781 -5.10 8.85 11.57
CA GLU A 781 -5.93 7.65 11.76
C GLU A 781 -6.84 7.35 10.56
N SER A 782 -7.29 8.37 9.82
CA SER A 782 -8.01 8.21 8.55
C SER A 782 -7.13 7.74 7.37
N GLY A 783 -5.87 7.36 7.63
CA GLY A 783 -4.97 6.75 6.65
C GLY A 783 -4.14 7.76 5.87
N GLY A 784 -3.98 9.00 6.38
CA GLY A 784 -3.10 9.99 5.79
C GLY A 784 -1.60 9.66 5.94
N HIS A 785 -1.19 8.86 6.93
CA HIS A 785 0.22 8.60 7.24
C HIS A 785 0.72 7.21 6.82
N VAL A 786 2.02 6.92 7.04
CA VAL A 786 2.70 5.70 6.60
C VAL A 786 2.29 4.49 7.44
N GLY A 787 1.83 3.43 6.79
CA GLY A 787 1.43 2.17 7.43
C GLY A 787 -0.06 2.12 7.76
N ARG A 788 -0.56 0.92 8.06
CA ARG A 788 -1.95 0.72 8.52
C ARG A 788 -1.96 0.54 10.03
N ALA A 789 -3.11 0.78 10.66
CA ALA A 789 -3.31 0.45 12.07
C ALA A 789 -2.86 -1.00 12.34
N GLY A 790 -1.84 -1.14 13.19
CA GLY A 790 -1.29 -2.43 13.58
C GLY A 790 -1.87 -2.90 14.91
N TYR A 791 -1.07 -3.65 15.67
CA TYR A 791 -1.49 -4.11 17.00
C TYR A 791 -1.41 -3.02 18.06
N PHE A 792 -0.65 -1.94 17.82
CA PHE A 792 -0.33 -0.93 18.83
C PHE A 792 -1.26 0.29 18.74
N THR A 793 -1.85 0.69 19.87
CA THR A 793 -2.62 1.93 20.01
C THR A 793 -2.04 2.78 21.12
N TYR A 794 -1.86 4.08 20.89
CA TYR A 794 -1.17 4.96 21.84
C TYR A 794 -1.86 5.05 23.21
N PRO A 795 -3.20 5.22 23.30
CA PRO A 795 -3.86 5.28 24.61
C PRO A 795 -3.71 3.98 25.44
N ARG A 796 -3.77 2.81 24.79
CA ARG A 796 -3.72 1.50 25.47
C ARG A 796 -2.31 0.99 25.73
N ASP A 797 -1.41 1.16 24.77
CA ASP A 797 -0.09 0.52 24.74
C ASP A 797 1.07 1.51 24.88
N GLY A 798 0.82 2.81 24.69
CA GLY A 798 1.81 3.88 24.76
C GLY A 798 2.50 3.98 26.12
N PHE A 799 3.74 4.48 26.08
CA PHE A 799 4.63 4.63 27.24
C PHE A 799 4.49 5.99 27.96
N GLY A 800 3.41 6.72 27.69
CA GLY A 800 3.23 8.09 28.14
C GLY A 800 1.84 8.64 27.83
N PRO A 801 1.49 9.83 28.36
CA PRO A 801 0.22 10.48 28.04
C PRO A 801 0.13 10.83 26.55
N VAL A 802 -1.10 10.78 26.03
CA VAL A 802 -1.46 11.21 24.67
C VAL A 802 -2.27 12.49 24.79
N VAL A 803 -1.83 13.55 24.12
CA VAL A 803 -2.39 14.89 24.20
C VAL A 803 -2.48 15.51 22.81
N SER A 804 -3.46 16.39 22.59
CA SER A 804 -3.78 16.96 21.27
C SER A 804 -3.51 18.45 21.13
N ASP A 805 -3.23 19.16 22.23
CA ASP A 805 -2.94 20.59 22.22
C ASP A 805 -1.61 20.92 22.93
N VAL A 806 -1.08 22.11 22.63
CA VAL A 806 0.24 22.55 23.10
C VAL A 806 0.28 22.67 24.62
N ASP A 807 -0.76 23.25 25.24
CA ASP A 807 -0.78 23.50 26.68
C ASP A 807 -0.80 22.18 27.45
N ALA A 808 -1.59 21.21 27.01
CA ALA A 808 -1.61 19.85 27.57
C ALA A 808 -0.26 19.14 27.39
N ALA A 809 0.43 19.32 26.26
CA ALA A 809 1.76 18.78 26.04
C ALA A 809 2.81 19.38 26.97
N VAL A 810 2.80 20.70 27.17
CA VAL A 810 3.70 21.38 28.10
C VAL A 810 3.40 20.96 29.55
N ALA A 811 2.12 20.88 29.92
CA ALA A 811 1.69 20.42 31.24
C ALA A 811 2.12 18.97 31.51
N ALA A 812 2.01 18.07 30.52
CA ALA A 812 2.47 16.69 30.65
C ALA A 812 3.99 16.59 30.88
N VAL A 813 4.78 17.44 30.20
CA VAL A 813 6.23 17.54 30.46
C VAL A 813 6.50 18.09 31.87
N GLY A 814 5.73 19.09 32.31
CA GLY A 814 5.78 19.63 33.67
C GLY A 814 5.51 18.58 34.75
N ASP A 815 4.45 17.78 34.58
CA ASP A 815 4.09 16.69 35.49
C ASP A 815 5.21 15.64 35.61
N ILE A 816 5.81 15.26 34.48
CA ILE A 816 6.95 14.34 34.47
C ILE A 816 8.15 14.94 35.22
N ALA A 817 8.41 16.24 35.04
CA ALA A 817 9.50 16.93 35.73
C ALA A 817 9.27 17.03 37.25
N GLU A 818 8.03 17.29 37.67
CA GLU A 818 7.63 17.29 39.09
C GLU A 818 7.78 15.90 39.74
N ASN A 819 7.54 14.85 38.95
CA ASN A 819 7.81 13.47 39.33
C ASN A 819 9.29 13.04 39.12
N GLY A 820 10.23 14.01 39.11
CA GLY A 820 11.67 13.74 39.03
C GLY A 820 12.14 13.11 37.71
N TYR A 821 11.42 13.34 36.61
CA TYR A 821 11.66 12.72 35.31
C TYR A 821 11.57 11.19 35.32
N THR A 822 10.64 10.66 36.12
CA THR A 822 10.33 9.23 36.17
C THR A 822 8.95 8.94 35.58
N SER A 823 8.83 7.79 34.93
CA SER A 823 7.56 7.34 34.34
C SER A 823 6.54 7.06 35.46
N ARG A 824 5.30 7.48 35.27
CA ARG A 824 4.21 7.09 36.19
C ARG A 824 4.06 5.56 36.20
N PRO A 825 3.62 4.95 37.32
CA PRO A 825 3.55 3.48 37.49
C PRO A 825 2.86 2.76 36.32
N GLN A 826 1.72 3.29 35.88
CA GLN A 826 0.97 2.71 34.75
C GLN A 826 1.77 2.62 33.43
N PHE A 827 2.67 3.57 33.18
CA PHE A 827 3.51 3.58 31.98
C PHE A 827 4.76 2.74 32.18
N GLN A 828 5.31 2.71 33.40
CA GLN A 828 6.41 1.82 33.73
C GLN A 828 6.01 0.35 33.59
N ASP A 829 4.83 -0.03 34.08
CA ASP A 829 4.28 -1.39 33.90
C ASP A 829 4.15 -1.77 32.42
N ARG A 830 3.77 -0.79 31.56
CA ARG A 830 3.72 -0.99 30.10
C ARG A 830 5.12 -1.17 29.51
N ILE A 831 6.12 -0.43 29.98
CA ILE A 831 7.52 -0.58 29.54
C ILE A 831 8.05 -1.96 29.92
N ASP A 832 7.86 -2.37 31.18
CA ASP A 832 8.39 -3.60 31.74
C ASP A 832 7.83 -4.85 31.04
N ARG A 833 6.55 -4.85 30.67
CA ARG A 833 5.92 -5.95 29.92
C ARG A 833 6.27 -5.98 28.43
N THR A 834 6.78 -4.88 27.87
CA THR A 834 6.97 -4.75 26.41
C THR A 834 8.19 -5.50 25.90
N PHE A 835 9.30 -5.43 26.64
CA PHE A 835 10.57 -6.00 26.22
C PHE A 835 10.88 -7.28 27.02
N PRO A 836 10.79 -8.47 26.40
CA PRO A 836 11.07 -9.73 27.09
C PRO A 836 12.53 -9.86 27.53
N ASN A 837 13.46 -9.17 26.86
CA ASN A 837 14.88 -9.16 27.18
C ASN A 837 15.43 -7.73 27.12
N ARG A 838 15.93 -7.21 28.23
CA ARG A 838 16.65 -5.92 28.35
C ARG A 838 18.05 -6.11 28.92
N ASP A 839 18.79 -7.08 28.40
CA ASP A 839 20.03 -7.62 28.97
C ASP A 839 21.32 -7.23 28.22
N GLY A 840 21.19 -6.48 27.11
CA GLY A 840 22.33 -6.10 26.27
C GLY A 840 22.98 -7.27 25.52
N ARG A 841 22.24 -8.36 25.25
CA ARG A 841 22.73 -9.54 24.53
C ARG A 841 22.06 -9.78 23.16
N CYS A 842 21.49 -8.75 22.55
CA CYS A 842 20.79 -8.85 21.27
C CYS A 842 21.73 -9.30 20.14
N CYS A 843 22.95 -8.76 20.05
CA CYS A 843 23.93 -9.15 19.03
C CYS A 843 24.31 -10.64 19.11
N ALA A 844 24.42 -11.18 20.32
CA ALA A 844 24.67 -12.60 20.55
C ALA A 844 23.51 -13.47 20.05
N ARG A 845 22.27 -13.16 20.47
CA ARG A 845 21.06 -13.87 20.04
C ARG A 845 20.85 -13.80 18.52
N VAL A 846 21.06 -12.64 17.92
CA VAL A 846 20.97 -12.46 16.46
C VAL A 846 22.03 -13.29 15.74
N THR A 847 23.26 -13.32 16.24
CA THR A 847 24.34 -14.14 15.66
C THR A 847 23.99 -15.64 15.71
N GLU A 848 23.48 -16.13 16.84
CA GLU A 848 23.02 -17.51 17.00
C GLU A 848 21.89 -17.85 16.03
N ALA A 849 20.89 -16.95 15.89
CA ALA A 849 19.79 -17.12 14.95
C ALA A 849 20.26 -17.18 13.48
N ILE A 850 21.23 -16.35 13.09
CA ILE A 850 21.81 -16.37 11.74
C ILE A 850 22.56 -17.69 11.48
N GLU A 851 23.32 -18.19 12.45
CA GLU A 851 24.02 -19.48 12.34
C GLU A 851 23.05 -20.66 12.21
N GLU A 852 21.93 -20.62 12.94
CA GLU A 852 20.90 -21.66 12.90
C GLU A 852 20.25 -21.78 11.51
N LEU A 853 20.24 -20.71 10.71
CA LEU A 853 19.85 -20.81 9.30
C LEU A 853 20.78 -21.74 8.51
N GLY A 854 22.05 -21.84 8.87
CA GLY A 854 23.04 -22.70 8.23
C GLY A 854 23.00 -24.17 8.68
N ARG A 855 22.29 -24.48 9.77
CA ARG A 855 22.25 -25.80 10.37
C ARG A 855 21.11 -26.66 9.80
N PRO A 856 21.36 -27.95 9.47
CA PRO A 856 20.30 -28.87 9.09
C PRO A 856 19.28 -29.00 10.23
N ALA A 857 18.00 -29.15 9.89
CA ALA A 857 17.00 -29.47 10.90
C ALA A 857 17.37 -30.78 11.62
N PRO A 858 17.25 -30.85 12.96
CA PRO A 858 17.58 -32.05 13.72
C PRO A 858 16.82 -33.26 13.15
N LYS A 859 17.46 -34.44 13.16
CA LYS A 859 16.79 -35.71 12.83
C LYS A 859 15.88 -36.08 14.00
N GLN A 860 14.72 -35.43 14.14
CA GLN A 860 13.72 -35.85 15.12
C GLN A 860 12.64 -36.72 14.47
N SER A 861 12.36 -37.84 15.14
CA SER A 861 11.10 -38.57 15.05
C SER A 861 9.98 -37.63 15.51
N LEU A 862 9.28 -36.99 14.57
CA LEU A 862 8.02 -36.31 14.91
C LEU A 862 7.13 -37.32 15.65
N PRO A 863 6.53 -36.95 16.78
CA PRO A 863 5.62 -37.83 17.51
C PRO A 863 4.47 -38.26 16.57
N PRO A 864 3.99 -39.51 16.67
CA PRO A 864 2.71 -39.86 16.07
C PRO A 864 1.62 -38.93 16.61
N VAL A 865 0.66 -38.60 15.76
CA VAL A 865 -0.53 -37.83 16.15
C VAL A 865 -1.28 -38.67 17.19
N ASP A 866 -1.41 -38.17 18.42
CA ASP A 866 -2.40 -38.69 19.36
C ASP A 866 -3.77 -38.21 18.88
N ASP A 867 -4.72 -39.13 18.73
CA ASP A 867 -6.08 -38.90 18.23
C ASP A 867 -6.97 -38.09 19.21
N ASP A 868 -6.40 -37.37 20.18
CA ASP A 868 -7.17 -36.60 21.15
C ASP A 868 -6.39 -35.37 21.65
N ALA A 869 -6.38 -34.31 20.85
CA ALA A 869 -6.03 -32.97 21.30
C ALA A 869 -6.73 -31.92 20.44
N GLY A 870 -7.86 -31.41 20.93
CA GLY A 870 -8.33 -30.10 20.54
C GLY A 870 -7.21 -29.06 20.72
N THR A 871 -7.18 -28.11 19.78
CA THR A 871 -6.52 -26.80 19.82
C THR A 871 -5.69 -26.50 21.08
N PRO A 872 -4.37 -26.23 20.99
CA PRO A 872 -3.70 -25.49 22.05
C PRO A 872 -4.20 -24.05 21.98
N VAL A 873 -5.35 -23.80 22.60
CA VAL A 873 -5.74 -22.47 23.05
C VAL A 873 -4.66 -22.04 24.02
N SER A 874 -3.92 -20.98 23.68
CA SER A 874 -3.14 -20.26 24.67
C SER A 874 -4.08 -19.91 25.82
N ARG A 875 -3.79 -20.37 27.03
CA ARG A 875 -4.51 -19.96 28.23
C ARG A 875 -4.33 -18.45 28.40
N ALA A 876 -5.20 -17.67 27.77
CA ALA A 876 -5.62 -16.40 28.31
C ALA A 876 -6.23 -16.72 29.67
N ARG A 877 -5.63 -16.21 30.75
CA ARG A 877 -6.28 -16.20 32.06
C ARG A 877 -7.59 -15.44 31.88
N ARG A 878 -8.73 -16.11 32.07
CA ARG A 878 -9.97 -15.42 32.38
C ARG A 878 -9.73 -14.68 33.70
N ALA A 879 -9.93 -13.37 33.68
CA ALA A 879 -10.25 -12.64 34.89
C ALA A 879 -11.67 -13.08 35.25
N ASP A 880 -11.80 -13.95 36.25
CA ASP A 880 -12.98 -14.20 37.07
C ASP A 880 -12.61 -15.31 38.05
N ASP A 881 -11.89 -14.93 39.11
CA ASP A 881 -11.80 -15.67 40.37
C ASP A 881 -11.61 -14.60 41.45
N VAL A 882 -12.72 -14.03 41.89
CA VAL A 882 -12.80 -13.27 43.14
C VAL A 882 -12.69 -14.31 44.27
N PRO A 883 -11.69 -14.22 45.17
CA PRO A 883 -11.67 -15.08 46.33
C PRO A 883 -12.81 -14.64 47.27
N ALA A 884 -13.67 -15.60 47.62
CA ALA A 884 -14.62 -15.44 48.70
C ALA A 884 -13.87 -15.12 50.01
N PRO A 885 -14.35 -14.17 50.83
CA PRO A 885 -13.75 -13.91 52.13
C PRO A 885 -14.21 -14.99 53.12
N ASP A 886 -13.23 -15.70 53.70
CA ASP A 886 -13.40 -16.34 55.00
C ASP A 886 -13.32 -15.23 56.06
N ASP A 887 -14.40 -15.03 56.82
CA ASP A 887 -14.31 -14.45 58.16
C ASP A 887 -15.39 -15.07 59.06
N ASP A 888 -14.91 -15.86 60.02
CA ASP A 888 -15.67 -16.38 61.15
C ASP A 888 -15.93 -15.25 62.16
N MET A 889 -17.22 -15.03 62.43
CA MET A 889 -17.83 -14.77 63.75
C MET A 889 -17.11 -13.84 64.76
N ALA A 890 -17.67 -12.64 64.94
CA ALA A 890 -18.12 -12.06 66.24
C ALA A 890 -18.77 -10.68 65.97
N ASP A 891 -20.11 -10.61 65.96
CA ASP A 891 -20.96 -10.21 67.10
C ASP A 891 -21.09 -8.69 67.28
N LEU A 892 -22.34 -8.23 67.13
CA LEU A 892 -23.04 -7.14 67.83
C LEU A 892 -23.84 -6.20 66.91
N GLY A 893 -25.17 -6.18 67.11
CA GLY A 893 -25.94 -4.93 67.11
C GLY A 893 -27.03 -4.74 66.04
N GLU A 894 -28.25 -5.15 66.41
CA GLU A 894 -29.52 -4.38 66.31
C GLU A 894 -29.94 -3.70 64.98
N VAL A 895 -31.00 -4.19 64.32
CA VAL A 895 -32.42 -3.73 64.39
C VAL A 895 -32.82 -2.61 63.40
N SER A 896 -33.64 -3.03 62.43
CA SER A 896 -34.82 -2.40 61.78
C SER A 896 -34.73 -1.25 60.75
N ALA A 897 -35.57 -1.46 59.71
CA ALA A 897 -36.40 -0.53 58.94
C ALA A 897 -35.68 0.48 58.02
N GLY A 898 -36.12 0.73 56.78
CA GLY A 898 -37.30 0.34 56.03
C GLY A 898 -37.26 0.97 54.62
N ASP A 899 -38.17 0.47 53.78
CA ASP A 899 -38.55 0.88 52.41
C ASP A 899 -37.58 0.68 51.23
#